data_AF-A0A378NDG1-F1
#
_entry.id   AF-A0A378NDG1-F1
#
_cell.length_a   1.000
_cell.length_b   1.000
_cell.length_c   1.000
_cell.angle_alpha   90.00
_cell.angle_beta   90.00
_cell.angle_gamma   90.00
#
_symmetry.space_group_name_H-M   'P 1'
#
loop_
_entity.id
_entity.type
_entity.pdbx_description
1 polymer ?
#
loop_
_entity_poly.entity_id
_entity_poly.type
_entity_poly.pdbx_seq_one_letter_code
_entity_poly.pdbx_strand_id
1 'polypeptide(L)'
;MKNRNYFVAIATILALSPEVNATELSDQLASRTRYYPSATDSYYSYYKYAPIYSGYYTSNSRNGYSSWYYPGSNAGVTTRTVSTTVNGITVTKVYTTHNGRTTVRTTYAPAVNKPIVNKPTPIANKPVVDTPTQPVIDANPIMDPPVQPIVDNKPITDTQPNPITDNKPVIESPIDDTRPVIIRPTTPVNLHPEPVAVGVPNVGIRWNDRSRGYNIDDPNNKQNVKLTGEGVKVGILDSGFKNYLMQDDILKKFGNRAVIIETGRTAPASATHGIEVAEMVGGGNSRNGVASKSTLLLADITKTTNAGTGLSATAPIYYDLWNRGARIFNQSYGIPKPLTYFNNNRNSSYYYLHQFDGNVLQFYKDKVKEGGLFVWAAGNNRGDLDPSLQAGLPHYEADLEKGWISVVAVATRTNQGLGNFEWSNLLPYSQAGVAKNWTVTAMGDYIFNLGGRNIIASGSSFAAPAVTGTAALVKQKYPWMDGNLIKQSILSTATDIGAPGVDDVYGWGLLNIEKATNGPARFDKRLALADNVTVNIPNGSYEFSNNINGDAGLVKNGQGELILSGASTFEGDTTLNEGAVTINGKKYVSKVNVSPSGTLVVNNTTLENGVNNEGTVVNQGYSTIKRAYVASAQSTLVSDLGSNLNVCM
;
A
#
# COMPACT_ATOMS: atom_id res chain seq x y z
N MET A 1 -31.02 59.43 15.69
CA MET A 1 -29.88 59.27 14.76
C MET A 1 -30.36 58.50 13.52
N LYS A 2 -29.71 58.65 12.37
CA LYS A 2 -30.27 58.35 11.02
C LYS A 2 -30.12 56.86 10.65
N ASN A 3 -30.97 56.21 9.84
CA ASN A 3 -32.37 56.40 9.39
C ASN A 3 -32.85 55.02 8.84
N ARG A 4 -34.09 54.54 9.08
CA ARG A 4 -35.31 54.75 8.24
C ARG A 4 -35.09 54.39 6.74
N ASN A 5 -35.88 53.55 6.06
CA ASN A 5 -37.35 53.56 5.92
C ASN A 5 -37.89 52.42 4.99
N TYR A 6 -39.20 52.09 5.06
CA TYR A 6 -40.16 51.70 3.95
C TYR A 6 -39.85 50.52 2.97
N PHE A 7 -40.78 49.77 2.34
CA PHE A 7 -42.24 49.47 2.46
C PHE A 7 -42.61 48.27 1.52
N VAL A 8 -43.86 47.76 1.55
CA VAL A 8 -44.67 47.11 0.44
C VAL A 8 -43.98 46.01 -0.43
N ALA A 9 -44.40 44.74 -0.53
CA ALA A 9 -45.70 44.06 -0.73
C ALA A 9 -46.20 43.94 -2.21
N ILE A 10 -46.96 42.85 -2.49
CA ILE A 10 -47.76 42.51 -3.70
C ILE A 10 -47.13 41.63 -4.83
N ALA A 11 -47.88 40.58 -5.20
CA ALA A 11 -48.01 39.85 -6.49
C ALA A 11 -47.05 38.70 -6.99
N THR A 12 -47.53 37.46 -6.83
CA THR A 12 -48.06 36.58 -7.92
C THR A 12 -47.13 35.80 -8.91
N ILE A 13 -46.93 34.50 -8.58
CA ILE A 13 -47.05 33.28 -9.45
C ILE A 13 -45.91 32.84 -10.42
N LEU A 14 -45.49 31.56 -10.24
CA LEU A 14 -44.93 30.51 -11.15
C LEU A 14 -43.92 30.91 -12.28
N ALA A 15 -42.83 30.17 -12.55
CA ALA A 15 -42.61 28.72 -12.39
C ALA A 15 -41.11 28.29 -12.30
N LEU A 16 -40.88 26.99 -12.05
CA LEU A 16 -39.66 26.18 -12.35
C LEU A 16 -38.33 26.51 -11.61
N SER A 17 -38.16 25.88 -10.44
CA SER A 17 -36.97 25.15 -9.93
C SER A 17 -35.52 25.60 -10.26
N PRO A 18 -34.73 25.94 -9.20
CA PRO A 18 -33.25 25.91 -9.22
C PRO A 18 -32.62 24.98 -8.14
N GLU A 19 -31.31 24.73 -8.27
CA GLU A 19 -30.45 24.10 -7.23
C GLU A 19 -29.63 25.14 -6.43
N VAL A 20 -28.68 24.64 -5.61
CA VAL A 20 -27.56 25.35 -4.93
C VAL A 20 -27.81 25.91 -3.51
N ASN A 21 -27.65 25.00 -2.54
CA ASN A 21 -26.77 25.05 -1.34
C ASN A 21 -26.62 26.34 -0.49
N ALA A 22 -26.77 26.19 0.84
CA ALA A 22 -26.44 27.22 1.85
C ALA A 22 -26.11 26.66 3.25
N THR A 23 -25.31 25.58 3.38
CA THR A 23 -25.11 24.89 4.69
C THR A 23 -23.64 24.67 5.11
N GLU A 24 -22.67 25.27 4.42
CA GLU A 24 -21.25 24.90 4.56
C GLU A 24 -20.33 25.99 5.16
N LEU A 25 -20.86 27.14 5.59
CA LEU A 25 -20.03 28.31 5.97
C LEU A 25 -20.36 29.00 7.31
N SER A 26 -21.18 28.41 8.20
CA SER A 26 -21.35 28.94 9.56
C SER A 26 -21.13 27.87 10.63
N ASP A 27 -20.27 28.24 11.59
CA ASP A 27 -20.22 27.74 12.95
C ASP A 27 -19.43 26.45 13.22
N GLN A 28 -18.20 26.43 12.69
CA GLN A 28 -17.03 25.80 13.34
C GLN A 28 -16.71 26.38 14.76
N LEU A 29 -17.59 27.22 15.35
CA LEU A 29 -17.25 28.17 16.42
C LEU A 29 -18.26 28.19 17.60
N ALA A 30 -18.96 27.09 17.89
CA ALA A 30 -19.84 26.97 19.07
C ALA A 30 -19.42 25.83 20.03
N SER A 31 -18.53 26.16 20.96
CA SER A 31 -18.30 25.51 22.27
C SER A 31 -18.50 23.98 22.41
N ARG A 32 -17.41 23.21 22.20
CA ARG A 32 -17.22 21.90 22.87
C ARG A 32 -17.09 22.10 24.40
N THR A 33 -18.21 22.09 25.13
CA THR A 33 -18.19 22.15 26.60
C THR A 33 -17.78 20.80 27.19
N ARG A 34 -16.83 20.79 28.12
CA ARG A 34 -16.26 19.57 28.74
C ARG A 34 -17.08 19.10 29.93
N TYR A 35 -17.06 17.80 30.20
CA TYR A 35 -17.18 17.29 31.58
C TYR A 35 -16.24 16.09 31.77
N TYR A 36 -15.39 16.16 32.79
CA TYR A 36 -14.47 15.09 33.22
C TYR A 36 -14.84 14.70 34.67
N PRO A 37 -15.04 13.41 34.97
CA PRO A 37 -14.88 12.87 36.32
C PRO A 37 -13.39 12.64 36.62
N SER A 38 -12.98 12.81 37.87
CA SER A 38 -11.57 12.78 38.30
C SER A 38 -11.23 11.60 39.22
N ALA A 39 -10.13 10.90 38.93
CA ALA A 39 -9.23 10.21 39.88
C ALA A 39 -7.91 9.94 39.12
N THR A 40 -6.72 10.43 39.50
CA THR A 40 -5.93 10.24 40.73
C THR A 40 -5.51 8.78 40.97
N ASP A 41 -4.38 8.40 40.36
CA ASP A 41 -3.16 7.86 41.00
C ASP A 41 -3.29 7.08 42.33
N SER A 42 -2.54 5.99 42.55
CA SER A 42 -1.45 5.39 41.76
C SER A 42 -1.05 4.01 42.33
N TYR A 43 -0.33 3.19 41.56
CA TYR A 43 0.99 2.64 41.94
C TYR A 43 1.59 1.77 40.81
N TYR A 44 2.60 2.27 40.10
CA TYR A 44 3.77 1.48 39.68
C TYR A 44 4.90 2.43 39.28
N SER A 45 6.04 2.33 39.96
CA SER A 45 7.13 3.28 39.83
C SER A 45 8.14 2.89 38.74
N TYR A 46 8.22 3.72 37.69
CA TYR A 46 9.45 4.10 36.98
C TYR A 46 10.53 3.03 36.71
N TYR A 47 10.82 2.83 35.42
CA TYR A 47 12.10 3.33 34.90
C TYR A 47 11.87 4.23 33.68
N LYS A 48 12.86 5.08 33.39
CA LYS A 48 12.68 6.35 32.65
C LYS A 48 13.34 6.26 31.27
N TYR A 49 12.57 6.49 30.21
CA TYR A 49 13.13 6.89 28.91
C TYR A 49 12.55 8.25 28.51
N ALA A 50 13.37 9.29 28.69
CA ALA A 50 13.19 10.60 28.11
C ALA A 50 14.46 10.92 27.29
N PRO A 51 14.35 11.45 26.06
CA PRO A 51 15.52 11.90 25.32
C PRO A 51 16.15 13.10 26.03
N ILE A 52 17.48 13.09 26.16
CA ILE A 52 18.23 14.21 26.75
C ILE A 52 18.39 15.30 25.70
N TYR A 53 17.88 16.49 25.99
CA TYR A 53 18.39 17.74 25.43
C TYR A 53 18.58 18.75 26.57
N SER A 54 19.71 19.46 26.56
CA SER A 54 20.08 20.39 27.62
C SER A 54 19.49 21.78 27.36
N GLY A 55 18.80 22.34 28.36
CA GLY A 55 18.30 23.70 28.36
C GLY A 55 17.96 24.14 29.79
N TYR A 56 18.64 25.16 30.30
CA TYR A 56 18.38 25.72 31.62
C TYR A 56 17.11 26.57 31.62
N TYR A 57 16.28 26.47 32.67
CA TYR A 57 15.72 27.57 33.50
C TYR A 57 14.84 26.96 34.62
N THR A 58 14.39 27.75 35.60
CA THR A 58 13.99 27.27 36.94
C THR A 58 12.63 27.80 37.46
N SER A 59 11.89 27.02 38.27
CA SER A 59 11.23 27.42 39.55
C SER A 59 10.13 26.46 40.08
N ASN A 60 9.75 26.63 41.37
CA ASN A 60 8.80 25.91 42.25
C ASN A 60 7.30 26.29 42.01
N SER A 61 6.19 25.72 42.55
CA SER A 61 5.77 24.46 43.27
C SER A 61 4.19 24.50 43.42
N ARG A 62 3.36 23.86 44.29
CA ARG A 62 3.40 22.96 45.49
C ARG A 62 1.97 22.41 45.83
N ASN A 63 1.84 21.20 46.40
CA ASN A 63 0.73 20.62 47.25
C ASN A 63 -0.76 20.62 46.77
N GLY A 64 -1.69 19.72 47.18
CA GLY A 64 -1.59 18.42 47.92
C GLY A 64 -2.93 17.89 48.52
N TYR A 65 -3.02 16.58 48.83
CA TYR A 65 -4.01 15.84 49.70
C TYR A 65 -5.49 15.66 49.25
N SER A 66 -6.33 14.75 49.79
CA SER A 66 -6.29 13.26 50.02
C SER A 66 -7.57 12.72 50.74
N SER A 67 -8.08 11.48 50.48
CA SER A 67 -8.63 10.50 51.49
C SER A 67 -9.72 9.46 51.02
N TRP A 68 -9.39 8.16 51.15
CA TRP A 68 -10.17 6.93 51.51
C TRP A 68 -11.73 6.80 51.44
N TYR A 69 -12.26 5.70 50.83
CA TYR A 69 -12.89 4.50 51.48
C TYR A 69 -13.38 3.43 50.43
N TYR A 70 -13.69 2.18 50.85
CA TYR A 70 -14.25 1.02 50.09
C TYR A 70 -15.06 0.12 51.07
N PRO A 71 -16.11 -0.69 50.72
CA PRO A 71 -16.12 -1.75 49.67
C PRO A 71 -17.48 -2.01 48.93
N GLY A 72 -17.57 -3.00 48.00
CA GLY A 72 -18.84 -3.52 47.43
C GLY A 72 -18.74 -4.29 46.08
N SER A 73 -19.64 -5.26 45.79
CA SER A 73 -19.47 -6.31 44.75
C SER A 73 -20.45 -6.32 43.54
N ASN A 74 -19.92 -6.79 42.39
CA ASN A 74 -20.52 -7.49 41.21
C ASN A 74 -21.85 -7.09 40.49
N ALA A 75 -21.78 -7.08 39.13
CA ALA A 75 -22.65 -7.81 38.15
C ALA A 75 -23.47 -7.03 37.06
N GLY A 76 -23.27 -7.40 35.78
CA GLY A 76 -24.36 -7.68 34.80
C GLY A 76 -24.62 -6.72 33.60
N VAL A 77 -24.40 -7.20 32.37
CA VAL A 77 -24.91 -6.63 31.09
C VAL A 77 -26.03 -7.51 30.52
N THR A 78 -27.04 -6.94 29.87
CA THR A 78 -28.10 -7.66 29.13
C THR A 78 -28.55 -6.86 27.89
N THR A 79 -28.92 -7.51 26.78
CA THR A 79 -29.37 -6.83 25.54
C THR A 79 -30.62 -7.51 24.93
N ARG A 80 -31.54 -6.71 24.39
CA ARG A 80 -32.77 -7.14 23.68
C ARG A 80 -32.99 -6.30 22.42
N THR A 81 -33.39 -6.92 21.32
CA THR A 81 -33.71 -6.23 20.05
C THR A 81 -35.18 -6.40 19.69
N VAL A 82 -35.78 -5.38 19.05
CA VAL A 82 -37.17 -5.37 18.53
C VAL A 82 -37.18 -4.66 17.17
N SER A 83 -37.88 -5.20 16.17
CA SER A 83 -37.97 -4.61 14.83
C SER A 83 -39.42 -4.51 14.33
N THR A 84 -39.73 -3.43 13.61
CA THR A 84 -41.06 -3.14 13.04
C THR A 84 -40.89 -2.43 11.69
N THR A 85 -41.60 -2.86 10.65
CA THR A 85 -41.54 -2.25 9.30
C THR A 85 -42.79 -1.45 8.99
N VAL A 86 -42.64 -0.21 8.52
CA VAL A 86 -43.74 0.68 8.11
C VAL A 86 -43.34 1.37 6.80
N ASN A 87 -44.25 1.42 5.82
CA ASN A 87 -44.06 2.09 4.53
C ASN A 87 -42.71 1.77 3.82
N GLY A 88 -42.28 0.51 3.87
CA GLY A 88 -41.04 0.04 3.26
C GLY A 88 -39.76 0.37 4.05
N ILE A 89 -39.86 1.00 5.22
CA ILE A 89 -38.72 1.28 6.11
C ILE A 89 -38.80 0.39 7.35
N THR A 90 -37.79 -0.46 7.55
CA THR A 90 -37.66 -1.30 8.73
C THR A 90 -36.97 -0.53 9.85
N VAL A 91 -37.64 -0.41 10.99
CA VAL A 91 -37.16 0.28 12.20
C VAL A 91 -36.75 -0.77 13.22
N THR A 92 -35.48 -0.76 13.63
CA THR A 92 -34.95 -1.70 14.64
C THR A 92 -34.49 -0.94 15.88
N LYS A 93 -34.95 -1.36 17.05
CA LYS A 93 -34.58 -0.82 18.37
C LYS A 93 -33.84 -1.88 19.19
N VAL A 94 -32.59 -1.59 19.51
CA VAL A 94 -31.73 -2.39 20.41
C VAL A 94 -31.72 -1.72 21.77
N TYR A 95 -32.08 -2.45 22.81
CA TYR A 95 -32.07 -2.04 24.21
C TYR A 95 -30.94 -2.77 24.94
N THR A 96 -29.99 -2.06 25.53
CA THR A 96 -28.87 -2.66 26.28
C THR A 96 -28.84 -2.09 27.69
N THR A 97 -29.01 -2.96 28.69
CA THR A 97 -28.98 -2.63 30.12
C THR A 97 -27.65 -3.08 30.72
N HIS A 98 -26.95 -2.19 31.40
CA HIS A 98 -25.76 -2.50 32.21
C HIS A 98 -25.92 -1.82 33.57
N ASN A 99 -25.80 -2.59 34.65
CA ASN A 99 -25.90 -2.13 36.04
C ASN A 99 -27.11 -1.19 36.27
N GLY A 100 -28.29 -1.59 35.78
CA GLY A 100 -29.55 -0.84 35.91
C GLY A 100 -29.76 0.33 34.93
N ARG A 101 -28.75 0.73 34.13
CA ARG A 101 -28.91 1.77 33.08
C ARG A 101 -29.13 1.15 31.71
N THR A 102 -30.25 1.50 31.07
CA THR A 102 -30.61 1.03 29.72
C THR A 102 -30.35 2.11 28.67
N THR A 103 -29.53 1.80 27.68
CA THR A 103 -29.39 2.59 26.44
C THR A 103 -30.28 2.00 25.34
N VAL A 104 -30.75 2.83 24.42
CA VAL A 104 -31.59 2.40 23.28
C VAL A 104 -31.05 2.98 21.98
N ARG A 105 -30.65 2.11 21.05
CA ARG A 105 -30.23 2.49 19.69
C ARG A 105 -31.34 2.15 18.71
N THR A 106 -31.83 3.16 17.98
CA THR A 106 -32.79 2.96 16.87
C THR A 106 -32.08 3.09 15.54
N THR A 107 -32.33 2.18 14.59
CA THR A 107 -31.92 2.30 13.18
C THR A 107 -33.13 2.19 12.27
N TYR A 108 -33.06 2.84 11.11
CA TYR A 108 -34.10 2.86 10.08
C TYR A 108 -33.46 2.44 8.75
N ALA A 109 -34.05 1.47 8.05
CA ALA A 109 -33.51 0.92 6.80
C ALA A 109 -34.61 0.83 5.73
N PRO A 110 -34.55 1.60 4.63
CA PRO A 110 -35.45 1.43 3.48
C PRO A 110 -35.14 0.12 2.75
N ALA A 111 -36.17 -0.63 2.36
CA ALA A 111 -36.03 -1.90 1.65
C ALA A 111 -35.65 -1.70 0.19
N VAL A 112 -34.47 -2.18 -0.22
CA VAL A 112 -34.01 -2.15 -1.61
C VAL A 112 -34.45 -3.42 -2.35
N ASN A 113 -35.43 -3.28 -3.25
CA ASN A 113 -35.92 -4.36 -4.11
C ASN A 113 -35.14 -4.43 -5.44
N LYS A 114 -34.81 -5.65 -5.89
CA LYS A 114 -34.60 -6.05 -7.31
C LYS A 114 -34.50 -7.58 -7.41
N PRO A 115 -34.95 -8.24 -8.50
CA PRO A 115 -35.90 -7.82 -9.53
C PRO A 115 -37.28 -8.52 -9.37
N ILE A 116 -38.21 -8.27 -10.30
CA ILE A 116 -39.59 -8.80 -10.27
C ILE A 116 -39.65 -10.22 -10.87
N VAL A 117 -40.40 -11.13 -10.23
CA VAL A 117 -40.98 -12.32 -10.86
C VAL A 117 -42.50 -12.23 -10.71
N ASN A 118 -43.21 -12.14 -11.84
CA ASN A 118 -44.67 -12.03 -11.86
C ASN A 118 -45.36 -13.35 -11.45
N LYS A 119 -46.41 -13.27 -10.63
CA LYS A 119 -47.43 -14.33 -10.48
C LYS A 119 -48.85 -13.73 -10.33
N PRO A 120 -49.92 -14.50 -10.62
CA PRO A 120 -51.01 -13.96 -11.46
C PRO A 120 -52.44 -14.16 -10.91
N THR A 121 -53.45 -13.61 -11.60
CA THR A 121 -54.88 -14.09 -11.67
C THR A 121 -55.68 -13.15 -12.61
N PRO A 122 -56.84 -13.54 -13.19
CA PRO A 122 -57.13 -14.80 -13.91
C PRO A 122 -58.03 -14.62 -15.18
N ILE A 123 -58.39 -15.74 -15.86
CA ILE A 123 -59.46 -15.89 -16.90
C ILE A 123 -59.06 -15.30 -18.30
N ALA A 124 -59.28 -15.93 -19.47
CA ALA A 124 -60.17 -17.03 -19.88
C ALA A 124 -59.53 -18.09 -20.82
N ASN A 125 -60.26 -19.21 -21.01
CA ASN A 125 -60.28 -20.13 -22.17
C ASN A 125 -59.03 -20.96 -22.55
N LYS A 126 -59.00 -22.21 -22.02
CA LYS A 126 -59.08 -23.54 -22.72
C LYS A 126 -58.32 -23.82 -24.04
N PRO A 127 -58.01 -25.11 -24.39
CA PRO A 127 -58.13 -26.37 -23.61
C PRO A 127 -56.94 -27.39 -23.71
N VAL A 128 -56.98 -28.45 -22.87
CA VAL A 128 -56.20 -29.74 -22.89
C VAL A 128 -54.64 -29.64 -22.91
N VAL A 129 -53.85 -30.56 -22.34
CA VAL A 129 -54.02 -31.89 -21.69
C VAL A 129 -53.00 -32.00 -20.51
N ASP A 130 -52.98 -32.95 -19.56
CA ASP A 130 -53.80 -34.16 -19.30
C ASP A 130 -53.97 -34.42 -17.77
N THR A 131 -54.03 -35.69 -17.34
CA THR A 131 -54.54 -36.18 -16.05
C THR A 131 -53.47 -36.94 -15.23
N PRO A 132 -53.38 -36.77 -13.89
CA PRO A 132 -52.32 -37.36 -13.06
C PRO A 132 -52.74 -38.63 -12.29
N THR A 133 -51.75 -39.36 -11.74
CA THR A 133 -51.92 -40.37 -10.67
C THR A 133 -51.55 -39.82 -9.28
N GLN A 134 -52.13 -40.39 -8.22
CA GLN A 134 -52.10 -39.85 -6.84
C GLN A 134 -51.15 -40.61 -5.87
N PRO A 135 -50.92 -40.10 -4.64
CA PRO A 135 -49.74 -40.45 -3.82
C PRO A 135 -49.97 -41.51 -2.73
N VAL A 136 -48.90 -41.84 -2.01
CA VAL A 136 -48.90 -42.54 -0.70
C VAL A 136 -48.12 -41.68 0.31
N ILE A 137 -48.46 -41.80 1.60
CA ILE A 137 -47.94 -41.02 2.73
C ILE A 137 -47.36 -42.00 3.76
N ASP A 138 -46.22 -41.69 4.39
CA ASP A 138 -46.00 -42.03 5.82
C ASP A 138 -44.95 -41.09 6.47
N ALA A 139 -44.73 -41.20 7.78
CA ALA A 139 -44.25 -40.09 8.64
C ALA A 139 -43.06 -40.38 9.58
N ASN A 140 -42.58 -39.29 10.20
CA ASN A 140 -41.61 -39.18 11.33
C ASN A 140 -40.12 -39.42 11.02
N PRO A 141 -39.23 -38.63 11.66
CA PRO A 141 -38.39 -39.23 12.70
C PRO A 141 -38.18 -38.40 13.99
N ILE A 142 -37.71 -39.14 14.99
CA ILE A 142 -37.46 -38.91 16.43
C ILE A 142 -36.50 -37.72 16.77
N MET A 143 -36.59 -37.21 18.01
CA MET A 143 -35.62 -36.31 18.66
C MET A 143 -34.64 -37.06 19.59
N ASP A 144 -33.39 -36.59 19.68
CA ASP A 144 -32.43 -36.96 20.74
C ASP A 144 -32.34 -35.88 21.87
N PRO A 145 -32.03 -36.26 23.13
CA PRO A 145 -31.91 -35.34 24.26
C PRO A 145 -30.48 -34.80 24.48
N PRO A 146 -30.30 -33.65 25.20
CA PRO A 146 -29.00 -33.00 25.40
C PRO A 146 -28.15 -33.62 26.53
N VAL A 147 -26.82 -33.60 26.35
CA VAL A 147 -25.83 -34.06 27.33
C VAL A 147 -25.31 -32.87 28.18
N GLN A 148 -25.12 -33.09 29.48
CA GLN A 148 -24.53 -32.08 30.40
C GLN A 148 -23.00 -32.20 30.51
N PRO A 149 -22.26 -31.09 30.71
CA PRO A 149 -20.81 -31.11 30.89
C PRO A 149 -20.41 -31.56 32.31
N ILE A 150 -19.29 -32.28 32.39
CA ILE A 150 -18.69 -32.77 33.64
C ILE A 150 -17.74 -31.71 34.22
N VAL A 151 -17.73 -31.54 35.54
CA VAL A 151 -16.79 -30.68 36.26
C VAL A 151 -15.64 -31.52 36.80
N ASP A 152 -14.39 -31.20 36.43
CA ASP A 152 -13.19 -31.72 37.09
C ASP A 152 -12.71 -30.73 38.16
N ASN A 153 -12.45 -31.24 39.36
CA ASN A 153 -12.10 -30.45 40.54
C ASN A 153 -10.70 -30.85 41.04
N LYS A 154 -9.66 -30.16 40.55
CA LYS A 154 -8.32 -30.21 41.15
C LYS A 154 -7.75 -28.80 41.38
N PRO A 155 -7.11 -28.55 42.53
CA PRO A 155 -6.48 -27.26 42.81
C PRO A 155 -5.16 -27.14 42.04
N ILE A 156 -4.96 -26.00 41.38
CA ILE A 156 -3.69 -25.64 40.76
C ILE A 156 -2.86 -24.90 41.81
N THR A 157 -1.68 -25.45 42.14
CA THR A 157 -0.72 -24.79 43.04
C THR A 157 -0.05 -23.60 42.37
N ASP A 158 0.07 -22.49 43.10
CA ASP A 158 0.77 -21.29 42.65
C ASP A 158 2.27 -21.56 42.42
N THR A 159 2.70 -21.45 41.16
CA THR A 159 4.11 -21.45 40.77
C THR A 159 4.51 -20.05 40.33
N GLN A 160 5.43 -19.45 41.10
CA GLN A 160 5.99 -18.11 40.90
C GLN A 160 6.23 -17.75 39.42
N PRO A 161 5.83 -16.55 38.95
CA PRO A 161 6.17 -16.08 37.60
C PRO A 161 7.69 -15.98 37.41
N ASN A 162 8.21 -16.67 36.40
CA ASN A 162 9.60 -16.51 35.99
C ASN A 162 9.86 -15.08 35.48
N PRO A 163 11.07 -14.51 35.70
CA PRO A 163 11.41 -13.17 35.24
C PRO A 163 11.38 -13.07 33.71
N ILE A 164 10.98 -11.89 33.20
CA ILE A 164 10.90 -11.61 31.77
C ILE A 164 12.30 -11.66 31.17
N THR A 165 12.55 -12.66 30.33
CA THR A 165 13.80 -12.82 29.58
C THR A 165 13.75 -12.19 28.19
N ASP A 166 14.93 -11.82 27.70
CA ASP A 166 15.21 -11.28 26.37
C ASP A 166 14.70 -12.22 25.24
N ASN A 167 13.70 -11.78 24.49
CA ASN A 167 13.21 -12.46 23.29
C ASN A 167 14.15 -12.22 22.09
N LYS A 168 15.31 -12.87 22.15
CA LYS A 168 16.15 -13.16 20.99
C LYS A 168 15.34 -13.89 19.90
N PRO A 169 15.75 -13.85 18.62
CA PRO A 169 15.19 -14.76 17.63
C PRO A 169 15.34 -16.20 18.12
N VAL A 170 14.22 -16.93 18.18
CA VAL A 170 14.20 -18.32 18.65
C VAL A 170 14.81 -19.21 17.56
N ILE A 171 16.08 -19.55 17.75
CA ILE A 171 16.76 -20.56 16.94
C ILE A 171 16.27 -21.93 17.45
N GLU A 172 15.28 -22.49 16.76
CA GLU A 172 14.99 -23.92 16.86
C GLU A 172 16.13 -24.68 16.18
N SER A 173 17.04 -25.25 16.99
CA SER A 173 18.04 -26.20 16.52
C SER A 173 17.34 -27.39 15.85
N PRO A 174 17.72 -27.79 14.62
CA PRO A 174 17.13 -28.94 13.97
C PRO A 174 17.28 -30.22 14.79
N ILE A 175 16.29 -31.12 14.69
CA ILE A 175 16.36 -32.50 15.21
C ILE A 175 17.35 -33.35 14.38
N ASP A 176 17.67 -32.90 13.15
CA ASP A 176 18.64 -33.49 12.23
C ASP A 176 19.21 -32.39 11.30
N ASP A 177 20.49 -32.46 10.97
CA ASP A 177 21.27 -31.41 10.25
C ASP A 177 20.90 -31.32 8.75
N THR A 178 19.93 -32.14 8.29
CA THR A 178 19.37 -32.13 6.93
C THR A 178 18.28 -31.07 6.70
N ARG A 179 17.79 -30.39 7.74
CA ARG A 179 16.63 -29.48 7.67
C ARG A 179 17.01 -27.99 7.79
N PRO A 180 16.32 -27.08 7.08
CA PRO A 180 16.53 -25.63 7.22
C PRO A 180 16.29 -25.14 8.65
N VAL A 181 17.05 -24.13 9.08
CA VAL A 181 16.84 -23.42 10.35
C VAL A 181 15.74 -22.37 10.14
N ILE A 182 14.70 -22.37 10.97
CA ILE A 182 13.61 -21.40 10.87
C ILE A 182 13.95 -20.18 11.74
N ILE A 183 14.16 -19.01 11.13
CA ILE A 183 14.30 -17.75 11.86
C ILE A 183 12.92 -17.08 11.96
N ARG A 184 12.35 -17.09 13.16
CA ARG A 184 11.00 -16.60 13.45
C ARG A 184 11.00 -15.13 13.89
N PRO A 185 10.06 -14.28 13.42
CA PRO A 185 9.78 -12.98 14.03
C PRO A 185 9.41 -13.11 15.52
N THR A 186 9.77 -12.11 16.34
CA THR A 186 9.77 -12.22 17.81
C THR A 186 8.44 -11.89 18.48
N THR A 187 7.44 -12.72 18.24
CA THR A 187 6.29 -12.93 19.16
C THR A 187 5.83 -14.38 19.03
N PRO A 188 5.44 -15.05 20.15
CA PRO A 188 4.95 -16.42 20.08
C PRO A 188 3.67 -16.48 19.25
N VAL A 189 3.48 -17.57 18.50
CA VAL A 189 2.20 -17.87 17.87
C VAL A 189 1.18 -18.04 18.99
N ASN A 190 0.24 -17.10 19.08
CA ASN A 190 -0.98 -17.27 19.84
C ASN A 190 -1.63 -18.58 19.36
N LEU A 191 -1.87 -19.54 20.26
CA LEU A 191 -2.35 -20.88 19.86
C LEU A 191 -3.78 -20.83 19.29
N HIS A 192 -4.49 -19.72 19.51
CA HIS A 192 -5.56 -19.29 18.64
C HIS A 192 -4.99 -18.58 17.41
N PRO A 193 -5.31 -19.00 16.17
CA PRO A 193 -5.00 -18.18 15.00
C PRO A 193 -5.71 -16.83 15.17
N GLU A 194 -4.93 -15.74 15.22
CA GLU A 194 -5.51 -14.41 15.39
C GLU A 194 -6.42 -14.10 14.19
N PRO A 195 -7.62 -13.52 14.44
CA PRO A 195 -8.64 -13.42 13.41
C PRO A 195 -8.11 -12.60 12.24
N VAL A 196 -8.09 -13.21 11.06
CA VAL A 196 -7.69 -12.53 9.82
C VAL A 196 -8.58 -11.30 9.64
N ALA A 197 -7.97 -10.15 9.32
CA ALA A 197 -8.65 -8.87 9.33
C ALA A 197 -9.91 -8.89 8.44
N VAL A 198 -10.99 -8.27 8.93
CA VAL A 198 -12.34 -8.39 8.37
C VAL A 198 -12.36 -7.93 6.91
N GLY A 199 -12.63 -8.86 6.00
CA GLY A 199 -12.65 -8.62 4.55
C GLY A 199 -11.77 -9.59 3.75
N VAL A 200 -10.74 -10.17 4.37
CA VAL A 200 -9.93 -11.21 3.73
C VAL A 200 -10.71 -12.54 3.72
N PRO A 201 -10.86 -13.22 2.57
CA PRO A 201 -11.55 -14.51 2.52
C PRO A 201 -10.81 -15.61 3.30
N ASN A 202 -11.56 -16.43 4.04
CA ASN A 202 -11.04 -17.65 4.67
C ASN A 202 -10.60 -18.73 3.66
N VAL A 203 -10.86 -18.52 2.35
CA VAL A 203 -10.54 -19.43 1.24
C VAL A 203 -9.87 -18.66 0.10
N GLY A 204 -8.56 -18.48 0.21
CA GLY A 204 -7.66 -18.03 -0.86
C GLY A 204 -7.72 -16.54 -1.21
N ILE A 205 -6.67 -16.07 -1.88
CA ILE A 205 -6.62 -14.71 -2.45
C ILE A 205 -7.22 -14.76 -3.85
N ARG A 206 -8.24 -13.94 -4.12
CA ARG A 206 -8.90 -13.87 -5.43
C ARG A 206 -7.96 -13.24 -6.48
N TRP A 207 -7.98 -13.77 -7.71
CA TRP A 207 -7.38 -13.16 -8.89
C TRP A 207 -8.42 -12.37 -9.69
N ASN A 208 -8.08 -11.15 -10.11
CA ASN A 208 -8.94 -10.27 -10.92
C ASN A 208 -8.34 -10.00 -12.30
N ASP A 209 -7.04 -9.67 -12.38
CA ASP A 209 -6.30 -9.65 -13.64
C ASP A 209 -6.15 -11.09 -14.16
N ARG A 210 -6.53 -11.34 -15.41
CA ARG A 210 -6.46 -12.67 -16.06
C ARG A 210 -5.27 -12.81 -17.02
N SER A 211 -4.41 -11.80 -17.13
CA SER A 211 -3.25 -11.82 -18.03
C SER A 211 -2.12 -12.75 -17.57
N ARG A 212 -2.10 -13.12 -16.28
CA ARG A 212 -1.25 -14.19 -15.72
C ARG A 212 -1.98 -14.91 -14.58
N GLY A 213 -1.33 -15.93 -14.02
CA GLY A 213 -1.66 -16.51 -12.71
C GLY A 213 -0.49 -16.39 -11.73
N TYR A 214 -0.62 -17.04 -10.57
CA TYR A 214 0.52 -17.24 -9.67
C TYR A 214 1.42 -18.36 -10.20
N ASN A 215 2.74 -18.17 -10.07
CA ASN A 215 3.75 -19.20 -10.30
C ASN A 215 4.60 -19.34 -9.04
N ILE A 216 4.75 -20.56 -8.53
CA ILE A 216 5.58 -20.85 -7.35
C ILE A 216 7.08 -20.66 -7.63
N ASP A 217 7.53 -20.95 -8.85
CA ASP A 217 8.94 -20.79 -9.27
C ASP A 217 9.27 -19.36 -9.72
N ASP A 218 8.25 -18.53 -9.97
CA ASP A 218 8.41 -17.11 -10.31
C ASP A 218 7.30 -16.22 -9.68
N PRO A 219 7.27 -16.10 -8.35
CA PRO A 219 6.17 -15.46 -7.63
C PRO A 219 5.89 -14.01 -8.04
N ASN A 220 6.95 -13.25 -8.30
CA ASN A 220 6.91 -11.83 -8.61
C ASN A 220 6.95 -11.54 -10.13
N ASN A 221 6.86 -12.57 -10.98
CA ASN A 221 6.87 -12.49 -12.45
C ASN A 221 8.12 -11.79 -13.03
N LYS A 222 9.31 -12.37 -12.77
CA LYS A 222 10.65 -11.93 -13.20
C LYS A 222 11.24 -12.77 -14.34
N GLN A 223 10.79 -13.99 -14.61
CA GLN A 223 11.50 -15.02 -15.38
C GLN A 223 11.99 -14.54 -16.77
N ASN A 224 11.21 -13.72 -17.46
CA ASN A 224 11.54 -13.19 -18.79
C ASN A 224 12.48 -11.97 -18.77
N VAL A 225 12.79 -11.42 -17.60
CA VAL A 225 13.52 -10.16 -17.42
C VAL A 225 15.03 -10.36 -17.49
N LYS A 226 15.61 -9.93 -18.61
CA LYS A 226 17.06 -9.94 -18.89
C LYS A 226 17.84 -8.81 -18.19
N LEU A 227 17.13 -7.87 -17.56
CA LEU A 227 17.74 -6.77 -16.78
C LEU A 227 18.32 -7.30 -15.46
N THR A 228 19.35 -6.61 -14.97
CA THR A 228 20.20 -7.05 -13.86
C THR A 228 20.41 -5.99 -12.79
N GLY A 229 19.99 -4.74 -13.02
CA GLY A 229 20.25 -3.58 -12.17
C GLY A 229 21.69 -3.07 -12.23
N GLU A 230 22.48 -3.56 -13.20
CA GLU A 230 23.86 -3.13 -13.44
C GLU A 230 23.93 -1.61 -13.72
N GLY A 231 24.88 -0.93 -13.08
CA GLY A 231 25.00 0.53 -13.09
C GLY A 231 24.12 1.27 -12.07
N VAL A 232 23.13 0.62 -11.44
CA VAL A 232 22.26 1.25 -10.44
C VAL A 232 22.79 1.04 -9.03
N LYS A 233 22.75 2.12 -8.22
CA LYS A 233 23.12 2.15 -6.81
C LYS A 233 21.88 2.20 -5.91
N VAL A 234 21.76 1.24 -5.00
CA VAL A 234 20.68 1.15 -4.00
C VAL A 234 21.26 1.39 -2.61
N GLY A 235 20.63 2.25 -1.82
CA GLY A 235 20.91 2.36 -0.38
C GLY A 235 20.10 1.34 0.40
N ILE A 236 20.72 0.62 1.34
CA ILE A 236 20.03 -0.32 2.23
C ILE A 236 20.43 0.01 3.66
N LEU A 237 19.44 0.37 4.48
CA LEU A 237 19.64 0.73 5.89
C LEU A 237 19.02 -0.37 6.77
N ASP A 238 19.88 -1.20 7.36
CA ASP A 238 19.47 -2.37 8.15
C ASP A 238 20.60 -2.77 9.14
N SER A 239 20.60 -4.00 9.64
CA SER A 239 21.56 -4.55 10.60
C SER A 239 22.37 -5.70 10.02
N GLY A 240 23.57 -5.93 10.56
CA GLY A 240 24.38 -7.11 10.24
C GLY A 240 25.44 -6.90 9.16
N PHE A 241 25.43 -5.76 8.46
CA PHE A 241 26.49 -5.41 7.51
C PHE A 241 27.85 -5.24 8.20
N LYS A 242 27.84 -4.82 9.47
CA LYS A 242 29.01 -4.78 10.36
C LYS A 242 29.00 -5.90 11.41
N ASN A 243 28.46 -7.07 11.08
CA ASN A 243 28.63 -8.30 11.83
C ASN A 243 29.93 -9.00 11.37
N TYR A 244 30.89 -9.16 12.28
CA TYR A 244 32.21 -9.70 11.96
C TYR A 244 32.19 -11.18 11.54
N LEU A 245 31.19 -11.96 11.98
CA LEU A 245 31.04 -13.36 11.60
C LEU A 245 30.53 -13.55 10.16
N MET A 246 29.85 -12.54 9.62
CA MET A 246 29.13 -12.63 8.34
C MET A 246 29.85 -11.93 7.17
N GLN A 247 31.06 -11.42 7.37
CA GLN A 247 31.84 -10.75 6.32
C GLN A 247 32.10 -11.70 5.13
N ASP A 248 32.31 -12.99 5.42
CA ASP A 248 32.47 -14.05 4.43
C ASP A 248 31.21 -14.24 3.56
N ASP A 249 30.01 -14.24 4.17
CA ASP A 249 28.73 -14.32 3.47
C ASP A 249 28.45 -13.08 2.62
N ILE A 250 28.74 -11.88 3.15
CA ILE A 250 28.65 -10.62 2.43
C ILE A 250 29.58 -10.64 1.19
N LEU A 251 30.83 -11.08 1.36
CA LEU A 251 31.80 -11.19 0.27
C LEU A 251 31.35 -12.22 -0.79
N LYS A 252 30.85 -13.38 -0.39
CA LYS A 252 30.37 -14.45 -1.30
C LYS A 252 29.12 -14.05 -2.08
N LYS A 253 28.16 -13.35 -1.46
CA LYS A 253 26.90 -12.91 -2.09
C LYS A 253 27.07 -11.71 -3.01
N PHE A 254 27.86 -10.73 -2.57
CA PHE A 254 27.89 -9.40 -3.17
C PHE A 254 29.22 -9.06 -3.85
N GLY A 255 30.34 -9.56 -3.33
CA GLY A 255 31.68 -9.19 -3.79
C GLY A 255 31.87 -7.68 -3.85
N ASN A 256 32.56 -7.20 -4.88
CA ASN A 256 32.84 -5.79 -5.12
C ASN A 256 31.59 -4.91 -5.36
N ARG A 257 30.37 -5.48 -5.35
CA ARG A 257 29.12 -4.71 -5.45
C ARG A 257 28.60 -4.24 -4.10
N ALA A 258 29.04 -4.84 -2.99
CA ALA A 258 28.76 -4.33 -1.66
C ALA A 258 29.73 -3.20 -1.30
N VAL A 259 29.19 -2.08 -0.84
CA VAL A 259 29.95 -0.97 -0.26
C VAL A 259 29.40 -0.73 1.14
N ILE A 260 30.06 -1.30 2.14
CA ILE A 260 29.70 -1.08 3.55
C ILE A 260 30.04 0.36 3.92
N ILE A 261 29.07 1.06 4.51
CA ILE A 261 29.17 2.47 4.88
C ILE A 261 29.68 2.62 6.32
N GLU A 262 30.50 3.64 6.57
CA GLU A 262 30.94 3.97 7.93
C GLU A 262 29.86 4.78 8.66
N THR A 263 29.07 4.09 9.47
CA THR A 263 27.94 4.65 10.22
C THR A 263 28.23 4.88 11.71
N GLY A 264 29.45 4.56 12.18
CA GLY A 264 29.78 4.53 13.60
C GLY A 264 29.05 3.43 14.39
N ARG A 265 28.42 2.46 13.70
CA ARG A 265 27.74 1.30 14.30
C ARG A 265 28.59 0.04 14.24
N THR A 266 28.23 -0.93 15.06
CA THR A 266 28.65 -2.34 14.95
C THR A 266 27.42 -3.22 15.20
N ALA A 267 27.39 -4.40 14.58
CA ALA A 267 26.27 -5.34 14.73
C ALA A 267 26.68 -6.55 15.58
N PRO A 268 25.79 -7.06 16.47
CA PRO A 268 26.05 -8.27 17.24
C PRO A 268 26.09 -9.50 16.34
N ALA A 269 26.71 -10.57 16.83
CA ALA A 269 26.83 -11.86 16.13
C ALA A 269 25.51 -12.42 15.57
N SER A 270 24.37 -12.13 16.23
CA SER A 270 23.03 -12.57 15.85
C SER A 270 22.31 -11.69 14.82
N ALA A 271 22.91 -10.58 14.38
CA ALA A 271 22.30 -9.70 13.38
C ALA A 271 22.69 -10.14 11.96
N THR A 272 21.74 -10.72 11.24
CA THR A 272 21.87 -11.18 9.84
C THR A 272 20.91 -10.50 8.88
N HIS A 273 19.80 -9.95 9.40
CA HIS A 273 18.62 -9.51 8.64
C HIS A 273 18.93 -8.64 7.42
N GLY A 274 19.83 -7.66 7.55
CA GLY A 274 20.24 -6.80 6.44
C GLY A 274 20.91 -7.54 5.28
N ILE A 275 21.58 -8.66 5.54
CA ILE A 275 22.23 -9.50 4.52
C ILE A 275 21.18 -10.24 3.68
N GLU A 276 20.13 -10.74 4.33
CA GLU A 276 18.98 -11.40 3.69
C GLU A 276 18.19 -10.38 2.86
N VAL A 277 17.96 -9.18 3.41
CA VAL A 277 17.38 -8.02 2.73
C VAL A 277 18.22 -7.57 1.53
N ALA A 278 19.55 -7.51 1.66
CA ALA A 278 20.47 -7.17 0.56
C ALA A 278 20.54 -8.26 -0.51
N GLU A 279 20.34 -9.53 -0.14
CA GLU A 279 20.25 -10.65 -1.08
C GLU A 279 19.01 -10.54 -1.96
N MET A 280 17.85 -10.19 -1.38
CA MET A 280 16.63 -9.92 -2.13
C MET A 280 16.80 -8.80 -3.17
N VAL A 281 17.50 -7.71 -2.82
CA VAL A 281 17.81 -6.64 -3.79
C VAL A 281 18.78 -7.15 -4.84
N GLY A 282 19.94 -7.69 -4.44
CA GLY A 282 21.07 -7.89 -5.36
C GLY A 282 22.01 -9.02 -4.96
N GLY A 283 21.47 -10.19 -4.60
CA GLY A 283 22.20 -11.40 -4.20
C GLY A 283 23.07 -12.09 -5.25
N GLY A 284 23.41 -11.43 -6.37
CA GLY A 284 24.31 -11.98 -7.38
C GLY A 284 23.72 -13.23 -8.04
N ASN A 285 24.36 -14.38 -7.82
CA ASN A 285 23.92 -15.67 -8.33
C ASN A 285 22.86 -16.36 -7.44
N SER A 286 22.41 -15.73 -6.35
CA SER A 286 21.27 -16.24 -5.57
C SER A 286 19.97 -16.19 -6.38
N ARG A 287 19.12 -17.21 -6.19
CA ARG A 287 17.76 -17.27 -6.75
C ARG A 287 16.87 -16.10 -6.29
N ASN A 288 17.17 -15.52 -5.12
CA ASN A 288 16.40 -14.44 -4.51
C ASN A 288 16.66 -13.04 -5.15
N GLY A 289 17.80 -12.87 -5.82
CA GLY A 289 18.28 -11.54 -6.25
C GLY A 289 17.51 -10.95 -7.43
N VAL A 290 16.65 -9.97 -7.17
CA VAL A 290 15.88 -9.30 -8.24
C VAL A 290 16.77 -8.47 -9.16
N ALA A 291 17.63 -7.62 -8.60
CA ALA A 291 18.61 -6.79 -9.30
C ALA A 291 20.04 -7.30 -9.02
N SER A 292 20.31 -8.53 -9.48
CA SER A 292 21.53 -9.32 -9.19
C SER A 292 22.87 -8.59 -9.34
N LYS A 293 22.98 -7.58 -10.21
CA LYS A 293 24.21 -6.81 -10.46
C LYS A 293 24.21 -5.39 -9.90
N SER A 294 23.16 -4.91 -9.23
CA SER A 294 23.20 -3.57 -8.61
C SER A 294 24.32 -3.44 -7.58
N THR A 295 24.84 -2.22 -7.46
CA THR A 295 25.73 -1.81 -6.37
C THR A 295 24.88 -1.53 -5.14
N LEU A 296 25.22 -2.18 -4.02
CA LEU A 296 24.50 -2.09 -2.76
C LEU A 296 25.33 -1.25 -1.79
N LEU A 297 24.82 -0.08 -1.43
CA LEU A 297 25.41 0.78 -0.40
C LEU A 297 24.80 0.38 0.95
N LEU A 298 25.57 -0.37 1.73
CA LEU A 298 25.10 -1.11 2.91
C LEU A 298 25.40 -0.32 4.18
N ALA A 299 24.40 0.33 4.76
CA ALA A 299 24.55 1.13 5.96
C ALA A 299 24.02 0.37 7.18
N ASP A 300 24.94 -0.02 8.08
CA ASP A 300 24.55 -0.65 9.33
C ASP A 300 23.97 0.41 10.28
N ILE A 301 22.68 0.29 10.64
CA ILE A 301 21.97 1.20 11.53
C ILE A 301 21.72 0.61 12.93
N THR A 302 22.40 -0.48 13.27
CA THR A 302 22.27 -1.16 14.57
C THR A 302 22.66 -0.21 15.72
N LYS A 303 21.77 -0.06 16.69
CA LYS A 303 21.96 0.76 17.89
C LYS A 303 21.76 -0.10 19.14
N THR A 304 22.87 -0.58 19.68
CA THR A 304 22.94 -1.28 20.97
C THR A 304 22.91 -0.28 22.12
N THR A 305 22.19 -0.61 23.19
CA THR A 305 22.08 0.18 24.43
C THR A 305 22.00 -0.77 25.64
N ASN A 306 22.07 -0.23 26.85
CA ASN A 306 21.91 -1.02 28.09
C ASN A 306 20.53 -1.68 28.24
N ALA A 307 19.53 -1.27 27.44
CA ALA A 307 18.19 -1.89 27.38
C ALA A 307 18.00 -2.75 26.11
N GLY A 308 19.09 -3.18 25.47
CA GLY A 308 19.08 -4.02 24.28
C GLY A 308 19.34 -3.26 22.97
N THR A 309 19.08 -3.94 21.86
CA THR A 309 19.48 -3.52 20.51
C THR A 309 18.26 -3.21 19.64
N GLY A 310 18.32 -2.10 18.89
CA GLY A 310 17.31 -1.75 17.89
C GLY A 310 17.94 -1.09 16.66
N LEU A 311 17.10 -0.59 15.74
CA LEU A 311 17.53 0.04 14.49
C LEU A 311 17.32 1.56 14.55
N SER A 312 18.32 2.33 14.15
CA SER A 312 18.32 3.80 14.28
C SER A 312 19.18 4.47 13.20
N ALA A 313 18.57 4.68 12.03
CA ALA A 313 19.11 5.54 10.98
C ALA A 313 19.12 7.02 11.42
N THR A 314 20.01 7.82 10.84
CA THR A 314 20.18 9.25 11.12
C THR A 314 20.43 10.02 9.82
N ALA A 315 20.14 11.32 9.79
CA ALA A 315 20.28 12.12 8.56
C ALA A 315 21.69 12.06 7.93
N PRO A 316 22.81 12.08 8.69
CA PRO A 316 24.15 11.92 8.11
C PRO A 316 24.35 10.61 7.32
N ILE A 317 23.76 9.49 7.77
CA ILE A 317 23.84 8.20 7.07
C ILE A 317 23.12 8.30 5.71
N TYR A 318 21.94 8.92 5.69
CA TYR A 318 21.18 9.16 4.46
C TYR A 318 21.91 10.11 3.50
N TYR A 319 22.53 11.18 4.00
CA TYR A 319 23.31 12.09 3.17
C TYR A 319 24.55 11.42 2.56
N ASP A 320 25.28 10.57 3.30
CA ASP A 320 26.42 9.84 2.72
C ASP A 320 25.98 8.86 1.61
N LEU A 321 24.91 8.10 1.84
CA LEU A 321 24.30 7.25 0.81
C LEU A 321 23.86 8.04 -0.44
N TRP A 322 23.21 9.19 -0.25
CA TRP A 322 22.78 10.08 -1.32
C TRP A 322 23.96 10.66 -2.11
N ASN A 323 25.01 11.10 -1.41
CA ASN A 323 26.21 11.68 -2.00
C ASN A 323 27.04 10.64 -2.77
N ARG A 324 27.04 9.38 -2.32
CA ARG A 324 27.61 8.23 -3.06
C ARG A 324 26.77 7.83 -4.28
N GLY A 325 25.57 8.39 -4.44
CA GLY A 325 24.72 8.26 -5.63
C GLY A 325 23.51 7.34 -5.47
N ALA A 326 23.12 6.92 -4.26
CA ALA A 326 21.83 6.25 -4.08
C ALA A 326 20.68 7.21 -4.38
N ARG A 327 19.70 6.73 -5.16
CA ARG A 327 18.41 7.40 -5.39
C ARG A 327 17.21 6.49 -5.06
N ILE A 328 17.47 5.23 -4.73
CA ILE A 328 16.50 4.23 -4.31
C ILE A 328 16.98 3.67 -2.96
N PHE A 329 16.09 3.63 -1.97
CA PHE A 329 16.39 3.24 -0.59
C PHE A 329 15.47 2.12 -0.13
N ASN A 330 16.03 1.02 0.38
CA ASN A 330 15.26 -0.06 0.99
C ASN A 330 15.25 0.04 2.52
N GLN A 331 14.05 -0.06 3.09
CA GLN A 331 13.76 0.18 4.49
C GLN A 331 12.96 -1.00 5.08
N SER A 332 13.64 -2.11 5.39
CA SER A 332 13.01 -3.35 5.87
C SER A 332 12.71 -3.34 7.38
N TYR A 333 12.40 -2.18 7.95
CA TYR A 333 12.16 -2.00 9.38
C TYR A 333 11.09 -0.94 9.67
N GLY A 334 10.44 -1.04 10.83
CA GLY A 334 9.43 -0.09 11.28
C GLY A 334 9.08 -0.28 12.76
N ILE A 335 8.19 0.57 13.28
CA ILE A 335 7.61 0.39 14.61
C ILE A 335 6.48 -0.66 14.53
N PRO A 336 6.39 -1.63 15.45
CA PRO A 336 5.35 -2.68 15.45
C PRO A 336 3.99 -2.15 15.95
N LYS A 337 3.51 -1.06 15.33
CA LYS A 337 2.17 -0.48 15.50
C LYS A 337 1.68 0.08 14.16
N PRO A 338 0.40 -0.13 13.80
CA PRO A 338 -0.19 0.49 12.61
C PRO A 338 -0.18 2.01 12.74
N LEU A 339 -0.11 2.73 11.61
CA LEU A 339 -0.05 4.19 11.60
C LEU A 339 -1.23 4.85 12.33
N THR A 340 -2.39 4.20 12.34
CA THR A 340 -3.64 4.63 13.00
C THR A 340 -3.63 4.49 14.53
N TYR A 341 -2.57 3.89 15.11
CA TYR A 341 -2.25 4.02 16.54
C TYR A 341 -1.75 5.43 16.92
N PHE A 342 -1.27 6.19 15.93
CA PHE A 342 -0.73 7.54 16.10
C PHE A 342 -1.74 8.61 15.67
N ASN A 343 -1.42 9.88 15.90
CA ASN A 343 -2.25 11.00 15.47
C ASN A 343 -1.44 12.28 15.23
N ASN A 344 -2.10 13.32 14.69
CA ASN A 344 -1.52 14.63 14.38
C ASN A 344 -1.79 15.70 15.48
N ASN A 345 -2.12 15.29 16.72
CA ASN A 345 -2.27 16.21 17.84
C ASN A 345 -0.94 16.33 18.60
N ARG A 346 -0.27 17.49 18.48
CA ARG A 346 1.01 17.82 19.13
C ARG A 346 1.03 17.63 20.65
N ASN A 347 -0.14 17.68 21.30
CA ASN A 347 -0.27 17.48 22.75
C ASN A 347 -0.55 16.02 23.14
N SER A 348 -0.56 15.08 22.18
CA SER A 348 -0.74 13.65 22.43
C SER A 348 0.60 12.96 22.65
N SER A 349 0.65 12.01 23.59
CA SER A 349 1.74 11.03 23.69
C SER A 349 1.96 10.28 22.37
N TYR A 350 0.86 10.00 21.64
CA TYR A 350 0.85 9.30 20.36
C TYR A 350 1.01 10.23 19.14
N TYR A 351 1.52 11.45 19.33
CA TYR A 351 1.84 12.34 18.21
C TYR A 351 2.91 11.70 17.31
N TYR A 352 2.64 11.59 16.01
CA TYR A 352 3.47 10.79 15.11
C TYR A 352 4.93 11.27 15.00
N LEU A 353 5.20 12.58 15.08
CA LEU A 353 6.57 13.12 15.04
C LEU A 353 7.43 12.73 16.26
N HIS A 354 6.85 12.28 17.38
CA HIS A 354 7.63 11.72 18.48
C HIS A 354 8.40 10.43 18.08
N GLN A 355 8.08 9.85 16.93
CA GLN A 355 8.71 8.63 16.40
C GLN A 355 9.81 8.90 15.36
N PHE A 356 10.07 10.16 14.99
CA PHE A 356 11.00 10.54 13.92
C PHE A 356 12.05 11.55 14.40
N ASP A 357 13.29 11.39 13.92
CA ASP A 357 14.27 12.47 13.96
C ASP A 357 13.88 13.55 12.93
N GLY A 358 13.85 14.82 13.37
CA GLY A 358 13.40 15.93 12.52
C GLY A 358 14.28 16.15 11.28
N ASN A 359 15.58 15.86 11.36
CA ASN A 359 16.51 15.99 10.24
C ASN A 359 16.35 14.82 9.25
N VAL A 360 16.03 13.62 9.75
CA VAL A 360 15.67 12.46 8.90
C VAL A 360 14.37 12.75 8.14
N LEU A 361 13.36 13.32 8.79
CA LEU A 361 12.13 13.72 8.13
C LEU A 361 12.36 14.83 7.09
N GLN A 362 13.19 15.83 7.42
CA GLN A 362 13.56 16.87 6.46
C GLN A 362 14.31 16.29 5.25
N PHE A 363 15.27 15.36 5.47
CA PHE A 363 15.94 14.64 4.40
C PHE A 363 14.94 13.93 3.47
N TYR A 364 13.92 13.24 4.00
CA TYR A 364 12.89 12.62 3.15
C TYR A 364 12.14 13.66 2.32
N LYS A 365 11.71 14.78 2.92
CA LYS A 365 10.97 15.85 2.22
C LYS A 365 11.79 16.51 1.11
N ASP A 366 13.07 16.75 1.36
CA ASP A 366 13.97 17.33 0.36
C ASP A 366 14.29 16.30 -0.74
N LYS A 367 14.62 15.06 -0.37
CA LYS A 367 15.09 14.06 -1.33
C LYS A 367 13.98 13.38 -2.13
N VAL A 368 12.73 13.36 -1.67
CA VAL A 368 11.58 13.06 -2.53
C VAL A 368 11.41 14.16 -3.60
N LYS A 369 11.62 15.44 -3.25
CA LYS A 369 11.55 16.56 -4.22
C LYS A 369 12.72 16.55 -5.21
N GLU A 370 13.88 16.02 -4.82
CA GLU A 370 15.01 15.71 -5.71
C GLU A 370 14.89 14.34 -6.43
N GLY A 371 13.70 13.73 -6.44
CA GLY A 371 13.43 12.54 -7.25
C GLY A 371 13.93 11.21 -6.66
N GLY A 372 14.14 11.13 -5.34
CA GLY A 372 14.45 9.91 -4.61
C GLY A 372 13.23 9.01 -4.35
N LEU A 373 13.49 7.71 -4.16
CA LEU A 373 12.48 6.68 -3.87
C LEU A 373 12.82 5.94 -2.57
N PHE A 374 11.85 5.84 -1.66
CA PHE A 374 11.96 5.13 -0.39
C PHE A 374 10.92 4.01 -0.33
N VAL A 375 11.40 2.76 -0.24
CA VAL A 375 10.58 1.54 -0.25
C VAL A 375 10.60 0.93 1.15
N TRP A 376 9.43 0.82 1.77
CA TRP A 376 9.27 0.42 3.16
C TRP A 376 8.49 -0.88 3.32
N ALA A 377 8.94 -1.73 4.24
CA ALA A 377 8.19 -2.87 4.73
C ALA A 377 6.91 -2.41 5.45
N ALA A 378 5.74 -2.87 5.01
CA ALA A 378 4.46 -2.48 5.59
C ALA A 378 4.34 -2.85 7.08
N GLY A 379 4.83 -4.04 7.48
CA GLY A 379 4.68 -4.57 8.83
C GLY A 379 4.39 -6.08 8.80
N ASN A 380 4.64 -6.75 9.93
CA ASN A 380 4.59 -8.21 10.06
C ASN A 380 3.50 -8.70 11.03
N ASN A 381 2.53 -7.84 11.37
CA ASN A 381 1.41 -8.18 12.25
C ASN A 381 0.23 -8.66 11.39
N ARG A 382 -0.22 -9.91 11.55
CA ARG A 382 -1.46 -10.36 10.89
C ARG A 382 -2.66 -9.79 11.66
N GLY A 383 -3.55 -9.08 10.96
CA GLY A 383 -4.71 -8.42 11.58
C GLY A 383 -4.61 -6.89 11.66
N ASP A 384 -3.42 -6.30 11.51
CA ASP A 384 -3.28 -4.85 11.33
C ASP A 384 -3.89 -4.43 9.99
N LEU A 385 -4.93 -3.57 10.05
CA LEU A 385 -5.65 -3.03 8.88
C LEU A 385 -4.89 -1.92 8.14
N ASP A 386 -3.83 -1.37 8.75
CA ASP A 386 -2.97 -0.32 8.21
C ASP A 386 -1.50 -0.73 8.34
N PRO A 387 -0.59 -0.19 7.50
CA PRO A 387 0.83 -0.45 7.65
C PRO A 387 1.41 0.33 8.84
N SER A 388 2.63 -0.01 9.21
CA SER A 388 3.47 0.68 10.19
C SER A 388 3.60 2.17 9.88
N LEU A 389 3.83 2.97 10.93
CA LEU A 389 3.93 4.42 10.81
C LEU A 389 4.95 4.91 9.76
N GLN A 390 6.05 4.18 9.55
CA GLN A 390 7.06 4.53 8.55
C GLN A 390 6.57 4.29 7.11
N ALA A 391 6.02 3.12 6.81
CA ALA A 391 5.47 2.81 5.49
C ALA A 391 4.22 3.66 5.17
N GLY A 392 3.41 3.93 6.19
CA GLY A 392 2.23 4.79 6.14
C GLY A 392 2.47 6.30 6.24
N LEU A 393 3.72 6.76 6.35
CA LEU A 393 4.05 8.16 6.67
C LEU A 393 3.40 9.23 5.77
N PRO A 394 3.20 9.03 4.44
CA PRO A 394 2.51 10.02 3.60
C PRO A 394 1.07 10.35 4.04
N HIS A 395 0.42 9.51 4.87
CA HIS A 395 -0.87 9.85 5.49
C HIS A 395 -0.80 11.13 6.36
N TYR A 396 0.35 11.40 7.00
CA TYR A 396 0.59 12.62 7.78
C TYR A 396 1.40 13.66 7.01
N GLU A 397 2.13 13.26 5.97
CA GLU A 397 3.15 14.04 5.27
C GLU A 397 3.04 13.83 3.74
N ALA A 398 1.91 14.23 3.17
CA ALA A 398 1.48 13.89 1.79
C ALA A 398 2.50 14.24 0.68
N ASP A 399 3.33 15.27 0.88
CA ASP A 399 4.46 15.62 -0.01
C ASP A 399 5.38 14.42 -0.31
N LEU A 400 5.49 13.46 0.62
CA LEU A 400 6.33 12.28 0.48
C LEU A 400 5.77 11.25 -0.52
N GLU A 401 4.46 11.21 -0.78
CA GLU A 401 3.82 10.17 -1.60
C GLU A 401 4.41 10.09 -3.03
N LYS A 402 4.97 11.19 -3.54
CA LYS A 402 5.70 11.21 -4.83
C LYS A 402 6.89 10.25 -4.88
N GLY A 403 7.54 9.97 -3.74
CA GLY A 403 8.75 9.13 -3.67
C GLY A 403 8.66 8.04 -2.60
N TRP A 404 7.45 7.59 -2.24
CA TRP A 404 7.22 6.56 -1.22
C TRP A 404 6.58 5.32 -1.83
N ILE A 405 6.97 4.13 -1.35
CA ILE A 405 6.22 2.89 -1.55
C ILE A 405 6.11 2.15 -0.21
N SER A 406 4.89 1.75 0.13
CA SER A 406 4.59 0.78 1.20
C SER A 406 4.48 -0.61 0.59
N VAL A 407 5.07 -1.64 1.22
CA VAL A 407 5.11 -3.00 0.65
C VAL A 407 4.52 -4.03 1.60
N VAL A 408 3.32 -4.50 1.26
CA VAL A 408 2.62 -5.61 1.92
C VAL A 408 3.29 -6.93 1.53
N ALA A 409 3.51 -7.80 2.51
CA ALA A 409 3.90 -9.19 2.25
C ALA A 409 2.68 -10.10 2.24
N VAL A 410 2.55 -10.92 1.19
CA VAL A 410 1.77 -12.16 1.24
C VAL A 410 2.68 -13.35 1.58
N ALA A 411 2.25 -14.15 2.54
CA ALA A 411 3.05 -15.16 3.22
C ALA A 411 2.17 -16.32 3.72
N THR A 412 2.77 -17.49 3.89
CA THR A 412 2.16 -18.72 4.44
C THR A 412 1.34 -18.47 5.71
N ARG A 413 0.11 -19.01 5.78
CA ARG A 413 -0.87 -18.70 6.86
C ARG A 413 -0.31 -18.83 8.28
N THR A 414 0.54 -19.82 8.52
CA THR A 414 1.07 -20.16 9.84
C THR A 414 2.57 -20.43 9.78
N ASN A 415 3.26 -20.20 10.89
CA ASN A 415 4.69 -20.47 11.03
C ASN A 415 5.06 -21.97 10.99
N GLN A 416 4.07 -22.87 10.92
CA GLN A 416 4.23 -24.31 10.69
C GLN A 416 4.08 -24.68 9.20
N GLY A 417 3.54 -23.76 8.39
CA GLY A 417 3.40 -23.90 6.94
C GLY A 417 4.49 -23.17 6.13
N LEU A 418 5.56 -22.67 6.76
CA LEU A 418 6.66 -21.99 6.08
C LEU A 418 7.27 -22.90 5.00
N GLY A 419 7.40 -22.38 3.78
CA GLY A 419 7.79 -23.15 2.60
C GLY A 419 6.62 -23.78 1.81
N ASN A 420 5.39 -23.72 2.30
CA ASN A 420 4.19 -24.08 1.53
C ASN A 420 3.65 -22.85 0.76
N PHE A 421 4.35 -22.49 -0.31
CA PHE A 421 4.07 -21.31 -1.15
C PHE A 421 2.78 -21.43 -1.99
N GLU A 422 1.96 -22.47 -1.82
CA GLU A 422 0.68 -22.61 -2.51
C GLU A 422 -0.17 -21.35 -2.40
N TRP A 423 -0.67 -20.82 -3.51
CA TRP A 423 -1.44 -19.57 -3.53
C TRP A 423 -2.67 -19.62 -2.62
N SER A 424 -3.28 -20.81 -2.50
CA SER A 424 -4.40 -21.09 -1.62
C SER A 424 -4.05 -21.01 -0.12
N ASN A 425 -2.77 -21.03 0.25
CA ASN A 425 -2.20 -20.98 1.61
C ASN A 425 -1.61 -19.60 2.00
N LEU A 426 -1.68 -18.60 1.12
CA LEU A 426 -1.15 -17.27 1.41
C LEU A 426 -2.17 -16.37 2.13
N LEU A 427 -1.65 -15.47 2.97
CA LEU A 427 -2.37 -14.36 3.61
C LEU A 427 -1.47 -13.13 3.73
N PRO A 428 -2.03 -11.91 3.69
CA PRO A 428 -1.29 -10.67 3.96
C PRO A 428 -0.84 -10.60 5.43
N TYR A 429 0.27 -9.88 5.66
CA TYR A 429 0.63 -9.35 6.98
C TYR A 429 -0.12 -8.03 7.25
N SER A 430 0.54 -6.97 7.75
CA SER A 430 -0.07 -5.65 7.93
C SER A 430 -0.54 -5.14 6.57
N GLN A 431 -1.80 -4.70 6.51
CA GLN A 431 -2.51 -4.42 5.25
C GLN A 431 -2.18 -3.03 4.68
N ALA A 432 -2.72 -2.73 3.49
CA ALA A 432 -2.51 -1.45 2.81
C ALA A 432 -3.24 -0.28 3.50
N GLY A 433 -4.44 -0.50 4.03
CA GLY A 433 -5.24 0.48 4.77
C GLY A 433 -5.33 1.84 4.08
N VAL A 434 -5.20 2.91 4.86
CA VAL A 434 -5.18 4.29 4.33
C VAL A 434 -3.98 4.62 3.43
N ALA A 435 -3.01 3.70 3.29
CA ALA A 435 -1.83 3.85 2.43
C ALA A 435 -1.99 3.25 1.02
N LYS A 436 -3.14 2.64 0.69
CA LYS A 436 -3.34 1.87 -0.56
C LYS A 436 -2.89 2.54 -1.86
N ASN A 437 -3.00 3.87 -1.97
CA ASN A 437 -2.58 4.62 -3.16
C ASN A 437 -1.07 4.51 -3.45
N TRP A 438 -0.23 4.29 -2.43
CA TRP A 438 1.21 4.08 -2.55
C TRP A 438 1.67 2.67 -2.11
N THR A 439 0.75 1.71 -2.04
CA THR A 439 1.04 0.33 -1.61
C THR A 439 1.08 -0.66 -2.77
N VAL A 440 2.05 -1.57 -2.75
CA VAL A 440 2.07 -2.79 -3.58
C VAL A 440 2.25 -4.02 -2.69
N THR A 441 1.80 -5.18 -3.17
CA THR A 441 2.02 -6.47 -2.51
C THR A 441 3.14 -7.24 -3.21
N ALA A 442 4.02 -7.91 -2.47
CA ALA A 442 4.93 -8.92 -3.00
C ALA A 442 4.98 -10.15 -2.09
N MET A 443 5.59 -11.25 -2.53
CA MET A 443 5.83 -12.38 -1.64
C MET A 443 6.76 -11.98 -0.48
N GLY A 444 6.45 -12.46 0.72
CA GLY A 444 7.24 -12.25 1.94
C GLY A 444 8.06 -13.45 2.40
N ASP A 445 7.82 -14.65 1.86
CA ASP A 445 8.49 -15.89 2.26
C ASP A 445 9.62 -16.23 1.29
N TYR A 446 10.84 -16.45 1.80
CA TYR A 446 12.01 -16.83 0.98
C TYR A 446 12.93 -17.79 1.74
N ILE A 447 13.81 -18.46 0.97
CA ILE A 447 14.86 -19.34 1.51
C ILE A 447 16.22 -18.68 1.26
N PHE A 448 16.91 -18.31 2.33
CA PHE A 448 18.27 -17.77 2.31
C PHE A 448 19.28 -18.86 2.64
N ASN A 449 20.56 -18.63 2.35
CA ASN A 449 21.66 -19.45 2.86
C ASN A 449 22.64 -18.55 3.62
N LEU A 450 22.91 -18.79 4.90
CA LEU A 450 23.86 -18.01 5.69
C LEU A 450 24.79 -18.94 6.47
N GLY A 451 26.10 -18.69 6.44
CA GLY A 451 27.10 -19.55 7.07
C GLY A 451 27.05 -20.98 6.54
N GLY A 452 26.61 -21.17 5.28
CA GLY A 452 26.38 -22.47 4.64
C GLY A 452 25.02 -23.12 4.95
N ARG A 453 24.24 -22.62 5.91
CA ARG A 453 22.95 -23.20 6.32
C ARG A 453 21.77 -22.54 5.60
N ASN A 454 20.83 -23.35 5.12
CA ASN A 454 19.56 -22.85 4.60
C ASN A 454 18.67 -22.35 5.74
N ILE A 455 18.08 -21.18 5.56
CA ILE A 455 17.17 -20.52 6.48
C ILE A 455 15.88 -20.17 5.75
N ILE A 456 14.74 -20.44 6.36
CA ILE A 456 13.45 -19.90 5.87
C ILE A 456 13.11 -18.68 6.73
N ALA A 457 12.87 -17.54 6.07
CA ALA A 457 12.47 -16.30 6.70
C ALA A 457 11.23 -15.72 6.02
N SER A 458 10.42 -14.98 6.78
CA SER A 458 9.11 -14.48 6.36
C SER A 458 8.85 -13.06 6.86
N GLY A 459 8.34 -12.21 5.97
CA GLY A 459 7.83 -10.88 6.33
C GLY A 459 7.86 -9.84 5.20
N SER A 460 7.23 -8.70 5.46
CA SER A 460 7.33 -7.49 4.62
C SER A 460 8.77 -6.98 4.47
N SER A 461 9.65 -7.35 5.42
CA SER A 461 11.10 -7.19 5.34
C SER A 461 11.73 -7.75 4.05
N PHE A 462 11.16 -8.80 3.46
CA PHE A 462 11.70 -9.43 2.23
C PHE A 462 10.85 -9.11 0.99
N ALA A 463 9.58 -8.76 1.17
CA ALA A 463 8.74 -8.19 0.11
C ALA A 463 9.27 -6.80 -0.35
N ALA A 464 9.62 -5.91 0.59
CA ALA A 464 10.16 -4.59 0.29
C ALA A 464 11.42 -4.60 -0.61
N PRO A 465 12.46 -5.41 -0.35
CA PRO A 465 13.64 -5.45 -1.20
C PRO A 465 13.41 -6.11 -2.56
N ALA A 466 12.38 -6.97 -2.73
CA ALA A 466 11.97 -7.40 -4.07
C ALA A 466 11.44 -6.22 -4.90
N VAL A 467 10.63 -5.34 -4.29
CA VAL A 467 10.17 -4.09 -4.91
C VAL A 467 11.33 -3.11 -5.16
N THR A 468 12.28 -2.98 -4.22
CA THR A 468 13.49 -2.17 -4.42
C THR A 468 14.36 -2.69 -5.57
N GLY A 469 14.56 -4.01 -5.68
CA GLY A 469 15.25 -4.59 -6.82
C GLY A 469 14.51 -4.30 -8.13
N THR A 470 13.18 -4.37 -8.13
CA THR A 470 12.34 -3.99 -9.28
C THR A 470 12.57 -2.53 -9.68
N ALA A 471 12.60 -1.62 -8.71
CA ALA A 471 12.92 -0.21 -8.92
C ALA A 471 14.30 -0.02 -9.55
N ALA A 472 15.30 -0.83 -9.18
CA ALA A 472 16.62 -0.81 -9.80
C ALA A 472 16.62 -1.37 -11.24
N LEU A 473 15.80 -2.39 -11.56
CA LEU A 473 15.62 -2.86 -12.95
C LEU A 473 14.95 -1.79 -13.83
N VAL A 474 13.89 -1.14 -13.33
CA VAL A 474 13.23 -0.02 -14.02
C VAL A 474 14.22 1.13 -14.26
N LYS A 475 15.02 1.49 -13.24
CA LYS A 475 16.05 2.54 -13.35
C LYS A 475 17.21 2.16 -14.29
N GLN A 476 17.50 0.87 -14.49
CA GLN A 476 18.47 0.42 -15.50
C GLN A 476 17.95 0.67 -16.93
N LYS A 477 16.68 0.36 -17.22
CA LYS A 477 16.07 0.56 -18.55
C LYS A 477 15.72 2.03 -18.82
N TYR A 478 15.36 2.78 -17.79
CA TYR A 478 15.01 4.20 -17.87
C TYR A 478 15.88 5.04 -16.92
N PRO A 479 17.17 5.29 -17.25
CA PRO A 479 18.10 6.03 -16.37
C PRO A 479 17.65 7.45 -15.99
N TRP A 480 16.74 8.04 -16.76
CA TRP A 480 16.18 9.38 -16.56
C TRP A 480 14.97 9.42 -15.61
N MET A 481 14.29 8.30 -15.33
CA MET A 481 13.12 8.30 -14.43
C MET A 481 13.51 8.67 -12.99
N ASP A 482 12.70 9.52 -12.36
CA ASP A 482 12.79 9.81 -10.93
C ASP A 482 12.05 8.75 -10.10
N GLY A 483 12.11 8.87 -8.77
CA GLY A 483 11.39 8.00 -7.85
C GLY A 483 9.89 7.95 -8.09
N ASN A 484 9.28 9.05 -8.56
CA ASN A 484 7.86 9.08 -8.90
C ASN A 484 7.56 8.23 -10.12
N LEU A 485 8.26 8.41 -11.25
CA LEU A 485 8.02 7.63 -12.46
C LEU A 485 8.37 6.14 -12.29
N ILE A 486 9.34 5.82 -11.43
CA ILE A 486 9.60 4.43 -11.02
C ILE A 486 8.43 3.88 -10.19
N LYS A 487 7.92 4.63 -9.20
CA LYS A 487 6.72 4.27 -8.44
C LYS A 487 5.53 4.04 -9.37
N GLN A 488 5.26 4.96 -10.29
CA GLN A 488 4.17 4.84 -11.26
C GLN A 488 4.33 3.57 -12.12
N SER A 489 5.55 3.26 -12.58
CA SER A 489 5.85 2.05 -13.34
C SER A 489 5.59 0.78 -12.53
N ILE A 490 5.95 0.73 -11.24
CA ILE A 490 5.72 -0.43 -10.37
C ILE A 490 4.23 -0.58 -10.01
N LEU A 491 3.58 0.49 -9.55
CA LEU A 491 2.21 0.43 -9.05
C LEU A 491 1.19 0.21 -10.18
N SER A 492 1.33 0.88 -11.32
CA SER A 492 0.40 0.71 -12.46
C SER A 492 0.49 -0.66 -13.15
N THR A 493 1.56 -1.41 -12.93
CA THR A 493 1.82 -2.72 -13.56
C THR A 493 1.58 -3.90 -12.64
N ALA A 494 1.32 -3.65 -11.36
CA ALA A 494 0.89 -4.66 -10.40
C ALA A 494 -0.35 -5.45 -10.91
N THR A 495 -0.51 -6.64 -10.36
CA THR A 495 -1.47 -7.64 -10.81
C THR A 495 -2.64 -7.67 -9.84
N ASP A 496 -3.83 -7.26 -10.29
CA ASP A 496 -5.02 -7.10 -9.44
C ASP A 496 -5.42 -8.43 -8.77
N ILE A 497 -5.34 -8.41 -7.44
CA ILE A 497 -5.66 -9.50 -6.51
C ILE A 497 -6.49 -8.96 -5.34
N GLY A 498 -7.37 -9.79 -4.77
CA GLY A 498 -8.28 -9.35 -3.70
C GLY A 498 -9.56 -8.73 -4.25
N ALA A 499 -9.89 -7.52 -3.82
CA ALA A 499 -11.03 -6.76 -4.34
C ALA A 499 -10.61 -6.00 -5.63
N PRO A 500 -11.45 -5.95 -6.68
CA PRO A 500 -11.07 -5.34 -7.96
C PRO A 500 -10.64 -3.87 -7.84
N GLY A 501 -9.50 -3.53 -8.42
CA GLY A 501 -8.91 -2.20 -8.41
C GLY A 501 -7.83 -2.01 -7.33
N VAL A 502 -7.82 -0.84 -6.68
CA VAL A 502 -6.86 -0.50 -5.62
C VAL A 502 -7.56 -0.64 -4.27
N ASP A 503 -7.20 -1.65 -3.49
CA ASP A 503 -7.93 -2.04 -2.27
C ASP A 503 -7.14 -1.81 -0.97
N ASP A 504 -7.85 -1.84 0.17
CA ASP A 504 -7.29 -1.61 1.50
C ASP A 504 -6.46 -2.80 2.04
N VAL A 505 -6.35 -3.92 1.30
CA VAL A 505 -5.63 -5.12 1.74
C VAL A 505 -4.27 -5.23 1.04
N TYR A 506 -4.26 -5.14 -0.29
CA TYR A 506 -3.12 -5.40 -1.17
C TYR A 506 -2.60 -4.15 -1.90
N GLY A 507 -3.29 -3.02 -1.78
CA GLY A 507 -2.97 -1.79 -2.50
C GLY A 507 -3.25 -1.94 -3.99
N TRP A 508 -2.23 -1.72 -4.83
CA TRP A 508 -2.31 -1.94 -6.28
C TRP A 508 -2.24 -3.42 -6.71
N GLY A 509 -2.12 -4.36 -5.76
CA GLY A 509 -2.06 -5.80 -6.04
C GLY A 509 -0.62 -6.36 -6.08
N LEU A 510 -0.46 -7.54 -6.70
CA LEU A 510 0.79 -8.32 -6.66
C LEU A 510 1.83 -7.82 -7.67
N LEU A 511 3.05 -7.60 -7.20
CA LEU A 511 4.24 -7.21 -7.96
C LEU A 511 4.37 -8.03 -9.26
N ASN A 512 4.69 -7.33 -10.35
CA ASN A 512 4.93 -7.92 -11.66
C ASN A 512 6.18 -7.27 -12.27
N ILE A 513 7.32 -7.93 -12.10
CA ILE A 513 8.63 -7.35 -12.41
C ILE A 513 8.80 -7.15 -13.91
N GLU A 514 8.39 -8.12 -14.72
CA GLU A 514 8.37 -8.03 -16.19
C GLU A 514 7.57 -6.84 -16.68
N LYS A 515 6.30 -6.73 -16.26
CA LYS A 515 5.39 -5.65 -16.67
C LYS A 515 5.93 -4.30 -16.16
N ALA A 516 6.44 -4.19 -14.94
CA ALA A 516 7.10 -2.98 -14.43
C ALA A 516 8.29 -2.53 -15.29
N THR A 517 9.11 -3.48 -15.76
CA THR A 517 10.24 -3.18 -16.66
C THR A 517 9.83 -2.81 -18.10
N ASN A 518 8.54 -2.72 -18.41
CA ASN A 518 8.02 -2.19 -19.68
C ASN A 518 7.42 -0.77 -19.58
N GLY A 519 7.68 -0.08 -18.46
CA GLY A 519 7.19 1.27 -18.18
C GLY A 519 5.80 1.26 -17.53
N PRO A 520 5.14 2.41 -17.34
CA PRO A 520 3.79 2.45 -16.79
C PRO A 520 2.79 1.71 -17.69
N ALA A 521 1.84 0.98 -17.08
CA ALA A 521 0.65 0.45 -17.76
C ALA A 521 -0.62 1.29 -17.47
N ARG A 522 -0.48 2.37 -16.70
CA ARG A 522 -1.53 3.33 -16.39
C ARG A 522 -0.99 4.72 -16.14
N PHE A 523 -1.60 5.73 -16.74
CA PHE A 523 -1.46 7.13 -16.35
C PHE A 523 -2.67 7.47 -15.48
N ASP A 524 -2.49 7.41 -14.16
CA ASP A 524 -3.54 7.58 -13.15
C ASP A 524 -3.29 8.84 -12.34
N LYS A 525 -4.30 9.70 -12.13
CA LYS A 525 -4.10 10.96 -11.39
C LYS A 525 -3.67 10.73 -9.94
N ARG A 526 -4.05 9.60 -9.32
CA ARG A 526 -3.62 9.20 -7.97
C ARG A 526 -2.14 8.81 -7.94
N LEU A 527 -1.62 8.25 -9.03
CA LEU A 527 -0.21 7.89 -9.16
C LEU A 527 0.67 9.09 -9.52
N ALA A 528 0.19 9.93 -10.44
CA ALA A 528 0.86 11.15 -10.87
C ALA A 528 0.90 12.24 -9.78
N LEU A 529 -0.14 12.29 -8.95
CA LEU A 529 -0.42 13.37 -7.99
C LEU A 529 -0.54 14.74 -8.69
N ALA A 530 -1.14 14.69 -9.88
CA ALA A 530 -1.39 15.79 -10.82
C ALA A 530 -2.37 15.29 -11.93
N ASP A 531 -2.90 16.19 -12.75
CA ASP A 531 -3.73 15.83 -13.91
C ASP A 531 -2.97 15.11 -15.04
N ASN A 532 -1.63 15.15 -15.02
CA ASN A 532 -0.77 14.62 -16.07
C ASN A 532 0.42 13.85 -15.51
N VAL A 533 0.82 12.79 -16.21
CA VAL A 533 2.14 12.17 -16.07
C VAL A 533 3.14 13.01 -16.85
N THR A 534 4.01 13.72 -16.15
CA THR A 534 5.07 14.54 -16.75
C THR A 534 6.35 13.73 -16.89
N VAL A 535 6.88 13.66 -18.12
CA VAL A 535 8.17 13.04 -18.43
C VAL A 535 9.14 14.09 -19.01
N ASN A 536 10.42 13.94 -18.68
CA ASN A 536 11.50 14.75 -19.26
C ASN A 536 12.53 13.79 -19.85
N ILE A 537 12.56 13.67 -21.18
CA ILE A 537 13.34 12.65 -21.87
C ILE A 537 14.65 13.28 -22.39
N PRO A 538 15.83 12.87 -21.87
CA PRO A 538 17.11 13.31 -22.39
C PRO A 538 17.40 12.67 -23.74
N ASN A 539 18.40 13.19 -24.45
CA ASN A 539 18.82 12.71 -25.77
C ASN A 539 18.94 11.17 -25.84
N GLY A 540 18.29 10.58 -26.85
CA GLY A 540 18.08 9.14 -26.99
C GLY A 540 16.61 8.79 -27.10
N SER A 541 16.32 7.49 -27.29
CA SER A 541 14.97 6.97 -27.49
C SER A 541 14.63 5.93 -26.42
N TYR A 542 13.45 6.04 -25.82
CA TYR A 542 13.01 5.16 -24.73
C TYR A 542 11.59 4.66 -24.98
N GLU A 543 11.36 3.35 -24.82
CA GLU A 543 10.08 2.71 -25.14
C GLU A 543 9.26 2.33 -23.90
N PHE A 544 7.99 2.72 -23.87
CA PHE A 544 6.95 2.07 -23.06
C PHE A 544 6.17 1.09 -23.94
N SER A 545 6.29 -0.20 -23.65
CA SER A 545 5.71 -1.29 -24.44
C SER A 545 4.49 -1.94 -23.78
N ASN A 546 4.12 -1.49 -22.57
CA ASN A 546 2.82 -1.81 -21.98
C ASN A 546 1.68 -1.09 -22.71
N ASN A 547 0.50 -1.73 -22.74
CA ASN A 547 -0.74 -1.00 -23.01
C ASN A 547 -1.00 -0.03 -21.84
N ILE A 548 -1.33 1.22 -22.14
CA ILE A 548 -1.52 2.29 -21.13
C ILE A 548 -3.00 2.70 -21.09
N ASN A 549 -3.61 2.75 -19.92
CA ASN A 549 -4.96 3.31 -19.70
C ASN A 549 -4.96 4.38 -18.59
N GLY A 550 -6.12 4.92 -18.21
CA GLY A 550 -6.25 5.81 -17.04
C GLY A 550 -6.76 7.21 -17.37
N ASP A 551 -6.85 8.05 -16.34
CA ASP A 551 -7.50 9.35 -16.34
C ASP A 551 -6.54 10.55 -16.44
N ALA A 552 -5.24 10.34 -16.25
CA ALA A 552 -4.23 11.38 -16.41
C ALA A 552 -3.77 11.52 -17.87
N GLY A 553 -3.42 12.76 -18.26
CA GLY A 553 -2.76 13.04 -19.53
C GLY A 553 -1.25 12.80 -19.51
N LEU A 554 -0.55 13.19 -20.58
CA LEU A 554 0.89 13.01 -20.74
C LEU A 554 1.55 14.34 -21.13
N VAL A 555 2.49 14.84 -20.33
CA VAL A 555 3.30 16.02 -20.69
C VAL A 555 4.73 15.57 -21.00
N LYS A 556 5.12 15.69 -22.27
CA LYS A 556 6.45 15.32 -22.77
C LYS A 556 7.34 16.55 -22.90
N ASN A 557 8.48 16.52 -22.20
CA ASN A 557 9.55 17.52 -22.28
C ASN A 557 10.88 16.85 -22.67
N GLY A 558 11.90 17.68 -22.89
CA GLY A 558 13.27 17.27 -23.23
C GLY A 558 13.41 16.80 -24.67
N GLN A 559 14.62 16.91 -25.21
CA GLN A 559 14.89 16.72 -26.65
C GLN A 559 14.82 15.26 -27.14
N GLY A 560 14.79 14.27 -26.24
CA GLY A 560 14.72 12.85 -26.60
C GLY A 560 13.35 12.36 -27.08
N GLU A 561 13.29 11.08 -27.45
CA GLU A 561 12.11 10.39 -27.97
C GLU A 561 11.49 9.45 -26.92
N LEU A 562 10.15 9.51 -26.79
CA LEU A 562 9.37 8.49 -26.08
C LEU A 562 8.55 7.68 -27.10
N ILE A 563 8.85 6.39 -27.21
CA ILE A 563 8.12 5.44 -28.06
C ILE A 563 7.00 4.78 -27.23
N LEU A 564 5.78 4.78 -27.77
CA LEU A 564 4.59 4.15 -27.21
C LEU A 564 4.13 3.04 -28.17
N SER A 565 4.54 1.80 -27.90
CA SER A 565 4.24 0.64 -28.76
C SER A 565 3.03 -0.18 -28.31
N GLY A 566 2.68 -0.12 -27.02
CA GLY A 566 1.40 -0.61 -26.52
C GLY A 566 0.21 0.27 -26.92
N ALA A 567 -1.00 -0.31 -26.93
CA ALA A 567 -2.23 0.43 -27.16
C ALA A 567 -2.43 1.47 -26.04
N SER A 568 -2.58 2.74 -26.42
CA SER A 568 -2.67 3.86 -25.47
C SER A 568 -4.10 4.38 -25.43
N THR A 569 -4.72 4.23 -24.26
CA THR A 569 -6.17 4.37 -24.05
C THR A 569 -6.51 5.29 -22.87
N PHE A 570 -5.53 6.03 -22.35
CA PHE A 570 -5.75 7.06 -21.35
C PHE A 570 -6.51 8.26 -21.93
N GLU A 571 -7.26 8.94 -21.06
CA GLU A 571 -8.31 9.89 -21.46
C GLU A 571 -7.83 11.35 -21.50
N GLY A 572 -6.91 11.75 -20.62
CA GLY A 572 -6.36 13.11 -20.58
C GLY A 572 -5.44 13.43 -21.77
N ASP A 573 -5.42 14.70 -22.20
CA ASP A 573 -4.63 15.19 -23.34
C ASP A 573 -3.12 14.87 -23.22
N THR A 574 -2.50 14.61 -24.37
CA THR A 574 -1.05 14.53 -24.53
C THR A 574 -0.52 15.85 -25.05
N THR A 575 0.48 16.43 -24.39
CA THR A 575 1.14 17.67 -24.81
C THR A 575 2.62 17.41 -25.05
N LEU A 576 3.09 17.71 -26.26
CA LEU A 576 4.46 17.50 -26.73
C LEU A 576 5.17 18.85 -26.79
N ASN A 577 5.80 19.26 -25.69
CA ASN A 577 6.52 20.53 -25.60
C ASN A 577 7.83 20.49 -26.40
N GLU A 578 8.57 19.39 -26.27
CA GLU A 578 9.92 19.20 -26.84
C GLU A 578 10.16 17.74 -27.26
N GLY A 579 11.05 17.56 -28.24
CA GLY A 579 11.51 16.25 -28.69
C GLY A 579 10.39 15.46 -29.37
N ALA A 580 10.49 14.13 -29.38
CA ALA A 580 9.54 13.27 -30.10
C ALA A 580 8.67 12.39 -29.19
N VAL A 581 7.43 12.14 -29.62
CA VAL A 581 6.66 10.94 -29.22
C VAL A 581 6.31 10.15 -30.47
N THR A 582 6.63 8.86 -30.44
CA THR A 582 6.38 7.93 -31.55
C THR A 582 5.33 6.91 -31.14
N ILE A 583 4.20 6.89 -31.84
CA ILE A 583 3.08 5.99 -31.54
C ILE A 583 3.08 4.87 -32.58
N ASN A 584 3.39 3.65 -32.11
CA ASN A 584 3.34 2.41 -32.89
C ASN A 584 2.13 1.52 -32.51
N GLY A 585 1.42 1.86 -31.43
CA GLY A 585 0.22 1.15 -30.99
C GLY A 585 -1.00 1.48 -31.85
N LYS A 586 -1.63 0.45 -32.45
CA LYS A 586 -2.77 0.55 -33.41
C LYS A 586 -3.89 1.54 -33.06
N LYS A 587 -4.10 1.83 -31.77
CA LYS A 587 -5.09 2.77 -31.26
C LYS A 587 -4.48 3.67 -30.19
N TYR A 588 -4.75 4.96 -30.34
CA TYR A 588 -4.44 6.03 -29.40
C TYR A 588 -5.71 6.82 -29.07
N VAL A 589 -6.13 6.86 -27.80
CA VAL A 589 -7.36 7.56 -27.40
C VAL A 589 -7.11 9.05 -27.19
N SER A 590 -6.16 9.41 -26.33
CA SER A 590 -5.85 10.79 -25.95
C SER A 590 -5.71 11.75 -27.14
N LYS A 591 -6.16 13.00 -26.97
CA LYS A 591 -5.94 14.06 -27.94
C LYS A 591 -4.48 14.52 -27.88
N VAL A 592 -3.84 14.72 -29.03
CA VAL A 592 -2.45 15.19 -29.06
C VAL A 592 -2.37 16.69 -29.37
N ASN A 593 -1.59 17.42 -28.58
CA ASN A 593 -1.21 18.80 -28.81
C ASN A 593 0.31 18.85 -29.05
N VAL A 594 0.72 19.18 -30.26
CA VAL A 594 2.13 19.29 -30.66
C VAL A 594 2.55 20.75 -30.61
N SER A 595 3.40 21.13 -29.66
CA SER A 595 3.94 22.50 -29.57
C SER A 595 5.06 22.71 -30.61
N PRO A 596 5.51 23.97 -30.87
CA PRO A 596 6.46 24.26 -31.95
C PRO A 596 7.81 23.50 -31.92
N SER A 597 8.27 23.05 -30.75
CA SER A 597 9.49 22.22 -30.60
C SER A 597 9.20 20.72 -30.39
N GLY A 598 7.94 20.32 -30.47
CA GLY A 598 7.48 18.93 -30.39
C GLY A 598 7.38 18.28 -31.77
N THR A 599 7.59 16.96 -31.79
CA THR A 599 7.36 16.08 -32.94
C THR A 599 6.46 14.92 -32.55
N LEU A 600 5.37 14.72 -33.29
CA LEU A 600 4.54 13.53 -33.22
C LEU A 600 4.86 12.61 -34.40
N VAL A 601 5.32 11.38 -34.15
CA VAL A 601 5.42 10.34 -35.17
C VAL A 601 4.27 9.35 -34.98
N VAL A 602 3.55 9.02 -36.05
CA VAL A 602 2.49 8.01 -36.05
C VAL A 602 2.77 6.92 -37.08
N ASN A 603 2.73 5.67 -36.62
CA ASN A 603 2.99 4.50 -37.44
C ASN A 603 1.77 3.59 -37.44
N ASN A 604 1.11 3.45 -38.60
CA ASN A 604 -0.09 2.61 -38.81
C ASN A 604 -1.15 2.72 -37.68
N THR A 605 -1.41 3.95 -37.20
CA THR A 605 -2.09 4.22 -35.93
C THR A 605 -3.42 4.97 -36.13
N THR A 606 -4.44 4.63 -35.34
CA THR A 606 -5.68 5.41 -35.22
C THR A 606 -5.62 6.35 -34.01
N LEU A 607 -5.66 7.67 -34.24
CA LEU A 607 -5.86 8.69 -33.21
C LEU A 607 -7.36 9.02 -33.08
N GLU A 608 -7.96 8.79 -31.92
CA GLU A 608 -9.42 8.87 -31.72
C GLU A 608 -9.96 10.27 -31.39
N ASN A 609 -9.17 11.11 -30.72
CA ASN A 609 -9.60 12.41 -30.19
C ASN A 609 -9.01 13.64 -30.93
N GLY A 610 -8.30 13.42 -32.04
CA GLY A 610 -7.77 14.49 -32.91
C GLY A 610 -6.36 15.00 -32.53
N VAL A 611 -5.85 15.91 -33.35
CA VAL A 611 -4.51 16.53 -33.20
C VAL A 611 -4.57 18.04 -33.41
N ASN A 612 -3.98 18.78 -32.47
CA ASN A 612 -3.54 20.16 -32.67
C ASN A 612 -2.04 20.14 -32.99
N ASN A 613 -1.62 20.71 -34.12
CA ASN A 613 -0.22 20.76 -34.56
C ASN A 613 0.27 22.20 -34.74
N GLU A 614 1.22 22.60 -33.89
CA GLU A 614 2.02 23.83 -34.04
C GLU A 614 3.50 23.52 -34.35
N GLY A 615 3.92 22.26 -34.23
CA GLY A 615 5.27 21.76 -34.47
C GLY A 615 5.32 20.82 -35.68
N THR A 616 5.85 19.61 -35.49
CA THR A 616 5.96 18.62 -36.59
C THR A 616 5.10 17.37 -36.35
N VAL A 617 4.38 16.93 -37.38
CA VAL A 617 3.72 15.61 -37.43
C VAL A 617 4.36 14.79 -38.55
N VAL A 618 4.69 13.52 -38.28
CA VAL A 618 5.30 12.58 -39.22
C VAL A 618 4.42 11.33 -39.32
N ASN A 619 3.96 10.99 -40.52
CA ASN A 619 3.16 9.79 -40.77
C ASN A 619 3.96 8.70 -41.52
N GLN A 620 4.05 7.53 -40.90
CA GLN A 620 4.77 6.36 -41.39
C GLN A 620 3.76 5.21 -41.64
N GLY A 621 3.33 5.06 -42.89
CA GLY A 621 2.33 4.07 -43.29
C GLY A 621 0.88 4.58 -43.21
N TYR A 622 -0.05 3.72 -42.76
CA TYR A 622 -1.50 3.92 -42.90
C TYR A 622 -2.14 4.36 -41.58
N SER A 623 -2.11 5.67 -41.29
CA SER A 623 -2.68 6.22 -40.05
C SER A 623 -4.02 6.92 -40.29
N THR A 624 -4.80 7.11 -39.23
CA THR A 624 -6.10 7.79 -39.28
C THR A 624 -6.26 8.72 -38.09
N ILE A 625 -6.63 9.98 -38.33
CA ILE A 625 -6.96 10.98 -37.31
C ILE A 625 -8.47 11.22 -37.37
N LYS A 626 -9.16 11.06 -36.24
CA LYS A 626 -10.61 11.34 -36.13
C LYS A 626 -10.90 12.71 -35.53
N ARG A 627 -12.10 13.23 -35.80
CA ARG A 627 -12.66 14.55 -35.41
C ARG A 627 -11.94 15.76 -36.02
N ALA A 628 -10.63 15.90 -35.81
CA ALA A 628 -9.91 17.07 -36.27
C ALA A 628 -8.41 16.84 -36.41
N TYR A 629 -7.83 17.41 -37.47
CA TYR A 629 -6.43 17.78 -37.57
C TYR A 629 -6.37 19.29 -37.76
N VAL A 630 -5.89 20.02 -36.75
CA VAL A 630 -5.77 21.49 -36.75
C VAL A 630 -4.29 21.84 -36.85
N ALA A 631 -3.92 22.66 -37.84
CA ALA A 631 -2.53 22.99 -38.13
C ALA A 631 -2.28 24.51 -38.08
N SER A 632 -1.20 24.94 -37.44
CA SER A 632 -0.75 26.34 -37.49
C SER A 632 -0.03 26.66 -38.80
N ALA A 633 0.10 27.94 -39.13
CA ALA A 633 0.83 28.40 -40.32
C ALA A 633 2.35 28.13 -40.29
N GLN A 634 2.88 27.74 -39.13
CA GLN A 634 4.29 27.39 -38.90
C GLN A 634 4.50 25.87 -38.77
N SER A 635 3.41 25.10 -38.66
CA SER A 635 3.47 23.65 -38.46
C SER A 635 3.92 22.90 -39.72
N THR A 636 4.56 21.76 -39.51
CA THR A 636 5.05 20.87 -40.56
C THR A 636 4.30 19.54 -40.52
N LEU A 637 3.96 19.02 -41.70
CA LEU A 637 3.49 17.65 -41.90
C LEU A 637 4.45 16.92 -42.85
N VAL A 638 5.01 15.81 -42.38
CA VAL A 638 5.87 14.89 -43.14
C VAL A 638 5.12 13.56 -43.31
N SER A 639 5.24 12.92 -44.47
CA SER A 639 4.63 11.61 -44.72
C SER A 639 5.52 10.83 -45.68
N ASP A 640 5.76 9.55 -45.40
CA ASP A 640 6.61 8.69 -46.25
C ASP A 640 5.98 8.47 -47.64
N LEU A 641 6.80 8.23 -48.68
CA LEU A 641 6.28 7.88 -50.00
C LEU A 641 5.51 6.55 -49.94
N GLY A 642 4.23 6.56 -50.35
CA GLY A 642 3.32 5.41 -50.25
C GLY A 642 2.61 5.25 -48.91
N SER A 643 2.84 6.16 -47.95
CA SER A 643 2.01 6.28 -46.74
C SER A 643 0.65 6.94 -47.05
N ASN A 644 -0.31 6.78 -46.15
CA ASN A 644 -1.63 7.43 -46.22
C ASN A 644 -2.03 7.94 -44.84
N LEU A 645 -2.46 9.21 -44.77
CA LEU A 645 -3.00 9.82 -43.56
C LEU A 645 -4.46 10.22 -43.79
N ASN A 646 -5.39 9.41 -43.28
CA ASN A 646 -6.81 9.72 -43.37
C ASN A 646 -7.18 10.71 -42.25
N VAL A 647 -7.87 11.80 -42.59
CA VAL A 647 -8.47 12.71 -41.60
C VAL A 647 -9.99 12.64 -41.73
N CYS A 648 -10.65 12.17 -40.67
CA CYS A 648 -12.11 12.13 -40.58
C CYS A 648 -12.57 13.30 -39.70
N MET A 649 -13.49 14.12 -40.21
CA MET A 649 -14.20 15.16 -39.46
C MET A 649 -15.48 14.57 -38.85
#